data_AF-A0AB73FCS5-F1
#
_entry.id   AF-A0AB73FCS5-F1
#
_cell.length_a   1.000
_cell.length_b   1.000
_cell.length_c   1.000
_cell.angle_alpha   90.00
_cell.angle_beta   90.00
_cell.angle_gamma   90.00
#
_symmetry.space_group_name_H-M   'P 1'
#
loop_
_entity.id
_entity.type
_entity.pdbx_description
1 polymer ?
#
loop_
_entity_poly.entity_id
_entity_poly.type
_entity_poly.pdbx_seq_one_letter_code
_entity_poly.pdbx_strand_id
1 'polypeptide(L)'
;MTVPVSDRLSQLYVGNDVNVRFDFMFRIFQQEDENGVTIRVKTGTEFEDLDKSLYQVILNPDDMGGYVLFNTAPTNQTYFYIAGQTPVDQLLDITNYDNFYPDAIEKALDKLTAILQEWNHLLDAEKQSRILADIYYDDLAKLRENDIKTYLMSVINQHIDDFNEYKLYIEAKLQEAIKNGTVSALAIVTVESVQDLLQLPRWNGRTVYAKSFWPMQNKGSGNFTFDINRVSENDGGVCINGWVRQLENRVLNPYMFGAYGDLIFTSSEVLAYQSGHDDTEAFKKMLNMNSYVIFTNISKAVSSNKYSTYTFELPHAAYYIKGTLPIRAFTKIDGNNSTIFFDPDEPIDLFKTPRSEMQAAYQVSTGWNTQTISMCEFNDLIIIGNLTRTSTIHAQKCFDAANAYKWKWTNVLIERFQNGISIYPLDTSAWTGGVRIGNFYENVLDSVTIIECVQHFFNGGNVTQATNLTLAGGYVVGKNFVNKFDYFLINYGAGFSCNGFNIAPADDQQLAKALIYDACQGSYYSGGYTEWFNTFFELDMPARMGGFKYDASHTFKYPEHIMFKFKDGVFSKYIYETSTRTVPNKFENGRLYNNYLNHTGIGFGASSELITNFFKYVPQYDFKYGLYGVSGLSNDLVYDVKRFESVDTGFTSRYGIRLINPTNNSIDLSLPLNNQSVMAKVVFLYRPIKNFTHENFKSNVLGFNGTNARISTAEIMVDYGNDWKLAVLEVTSEQTRTGNIVITLPADSQVEIEHVGAYANGFPFMPSYKEYQPLINNPLVENATDVDSGGTFAKGDILRATASINAGAITGSVGDNVVLTQGVYSSRHNGTAAVTLASGVNIVDVSGTDTLKRLGIGAYVEIQQNSVKNKYIVVGRSYINDEFTYNLTFAGNVSISAGNVLFDTNYMQQPTFRALQYFQNNYISRKLSYAGVSIPANSIVSRNIVLSGVKMADTALAATSPSLGTSSRIWAEVTALDQITVYHQNLTGSNITTPVDMIINIKVV
;
A
#
# COMPACT_ATOMS: atom_id res chain seq x y z
N MET A 1 -155.97 -14.09 -25.14
CA MET A 1 -154.89 -13.71 -24.22
C MET A 1 -155.26 -12.40 -23.57
N THR A 2 -155.09 -12.29 -22.27
CA THR A 2 -155.50 -11.11 -21.49
C THR A 2 -154.34 -10.41 -20.75
N VAL A 3 -153.10 -10.85 -20.96
CA VAL A 3 -151.91 -10.19 -20.38
C VAL A 3 -151.59 -8.88 -21.11
N PRO A 4 -151.51 -7.74 -20.40
CA PRO A 4 -151.07 -6.47 -21.00
C PRO A 4 -149.57 -6.48 -21.34
N VAL A 5 -149.17 -5.64 -22.30
CA VAL A 5 -147.76 -5.49 -22.74
C VAL A 5 -146.88 -4.79 -21.69
N SER A 6 -147.48 -4.21 -20.65
CA SER A 6 -146.77 -3.50 -19.59
C SER A 6 -146.06 -4.46 -18.63
N ASP A 7 -144.84 -4.11 -18.23
CA ASP A 7 -144.04 -4.87 -17.27
C ASP A 7 -144.79 -5.04 -15.93
N ARG A 8 -144.63 -6.22 -15.31
CA ARG A 8 -145.21 -6.54 -13.99
C ARG A 8 -144.39 -5.95 -12.83
N LEU A 9 -144.07 -4.67 -12.92
CA LEU A 9 -143.23 -3.91 -12.01
C LEU A 9 -143.83 -2.53 -11.73
N SER A 10 -143.80 -2.08 -10.48
CA SER A 10 -144.12 -0.68 -10.16
C SER A 10 -142.96 0.25 -10.46
N GLN A 11 -143.23 1.56 -10.47
CA GLN A 11 -142.16 2.55 -10.34
C GLN A 11 -141.40 2.35 -9.01
N LEU A 12 -140.17 2.84 -8.95
CA LEU A 12 -139.40 2.87 -7.71
C LEU A 12 -140.03 3.85 -6.73
N TYR A 13 -140.42 3.36 -5.57
CA TYR A 13 -140.91 4.14 -4.45
C TYR A 13 -139.77 4.47 -3.49
N VAL A 14 -139.92 5.61 -2.82
CA VAL A 14 -139.09 6.02 -1.69
C VAL A 14 -140.02 6.21 -0.51
N GLY A 15 -139.66 5.62 0.64
CA GLY A 15 -140.38 5.87 1.88
C GLY A 15 -140.37 7.35 2.26
N ASN A 16 -141.27 7.74 3.15
CA ASN A 16 -141.31 9.10 3.69
C ASN A 16 -141.67 9.13 5.18
N ASP A 17 -141.53 7.99 5.86
CA ASP A 17 -141.85 7.78 7.28
C ASP A 17 -143.33 8.01 7.65
N VAL A 18 -144.21 8.30 6.69
CA VAL A 18 -145.63 8.66 6.93
C VAL A 18 -146.60 7.81 6.11
N ASN A 19 -146.35 7.62 4.82
CA ASN A 19 -147.24 6.88 3.93
C ASN A 19 -147.00 5.38 4.09
N VAL A 20 -148.08 4.65 4.40
CA VAL A 20 -148.09 3.18 4.48
C VAL A 20 -148.68 2.53 3.24
N ARG A 21 -149.35 3.29 2.36
CA ARG A 21 -150.04 2.77 1.19
C ARG A 21 -149.29 3.12 -0.10
N PHE A 22 -149.05 2.11 -0.93
CA PHE A 22 -148.42 2.26 -2.24
C PHE A 22 -149.17 1.44 -3.28
N ASP A 23 -149.64 2.11 -4.34
CA ASP A 23 -150.47 1.48 -5.37
C ASP A 23 -149.60 0.80 -6.44
N PHE A 24 -150.13 -0.24 -7.10
CA PHE A 24 -149.52 -0.87 -8.27
C PHE A 24 -150.60 -1.12 -9.34
N MET A 25 -150.19 -1.14 -10.61
CA MET A 25 -151.12 -1.10 -11.75
C MET A 25 -151.15 -2.39 -12.58
N PHE A 26 -150.24 -3.34 -12.35
CA PHE A 26 -150.20 -4.60 -13.10
C PHE A 26 -151.27 -5.58 -12.60
N ARG A 27 -151.76 -6.44 -13.50
CA ARG A 27 -152.81 -7.43 -13.21
C ARG A 27 -152.28 -8.59 -12.37
N ILE A 28 -153.09 -9.09 -11.45
CA ILE A 28 -152.86 -10.36 -10.74
C ILE A 28 -153.80 -11.42 -11.29
N PHE A 29 -153.30 -12.63 -11.53
CA PHE A 29 -154.14 -13.71 -12.05
C PHE A 29 -154.75 -14.52 -10.90
N GLN A 30 -155.99 -15.03 -11.08
CA GLN A 30 -156.65 -15.91 -10.09
C GLN A 30 -155.84 -17.15 -9.70
N GLN A 31 -154.80 -17.50 -10.46
CA GLN A 31 -153.89 -18.62 -10.17
C GLN A 31 -152.78 -18.25 -9.16
N GLU A 32 -152.59 -16.96 -8.87
CA GLU A 32 -151.53 -16.43 -8.03
C GLU A 32 -152.02 -16.07 -6.60
N ASP A 33 -153.34 -15.97 -6.40
CA ASP A 33 -154.00 -15.42 -5.20
C ASP A 33 -153.41 -14.06 -4.76
N GLU A 34 -153.69 -13.63 -3.52
CA GLU A 34 -153.11 -12.43 -2.88
C GLU A 34 -151.57 -12.52 -2.73
N ASN A 35 -150.98 -13.70 -2.96
CA ASN A 35 -149.55 -14.00 -2.78
C ASN A 35 -148.68 -13.72 -4.00
N GLY A 36 -149.28 -13.36 -5.14
CA GLY A 36 -148.62 -13.08 -6.43
C GLY A 36 -147.85 -11.75 -6.53
N VAL A 37 -147.66 -11.04 -5.42
CA VAL A 37 -146.95 -9.76 -5.34
C VAL A 37 -145.82 -9.88 -4.32
N THR A 38 -144.64 -9.35 -4.66
CA THR A 38 -143.51 -9.19 -3.74
C THR A 38 -143.02 -7.74 -3.71
N ILE A 39 -142.38 -7.34 -2.61
CA ILE A 39 -141.72 -6.04 -2.49
C ILE A 39 -140.23 -6.27 -2.43
N ARG A 40 -139.47 -5.52 -3.23
CA ARG A 40 -138.00 -5.56 -3.24
C ARG A 40 -137.41 -4.26 -2.73
N VAL A 41 -136.59 -4.36 -1.68
CA VAL A 41 -135.95 -3.23 -0.99
C VAL A 41 -134.47 -3.18 -1.34
N LYS A 42 -133.92 -1.97 -1.50
CA LYS A 42 -132.50 -1.78 -1.80
C LYS A 42 -131.63 -1.97 -0.54
N THR A 43 -130.74 -2.96 -0.56
CA THR A 43 -129.72 -3.21 0.46
C THR A 43 -128.34 -3.06 -0.17
N GLY A 44 -127.64 -1.96 0.11
CA GLY A 44 -126.34 -1.67 -0.53
C GLY A 44 -126.47 -1.43 -2.04
N THR A 45 -125.85 -2.28 -2.85
CA THR A 45 -125.92 -2.26 -4.33
C THR A 45 -126.98 -3.19 -4.90
N GLU A 46 -127.64 -4.02 -4.08
CA GLU A 46 -128.60 -5.04 -4.54
C GLU A 46 -130.03 -4.77 -4.04
N PHE A 47 -131.01 -5.43 -4.64
CA PHE A 47 -132.41 -5.40 -4.21
C PHE A 47 -132.81 -6.77 -3.67
N GLU A 48 -133.30 -6.82 -2.44
CA GLU A 48 -133.67 -8.03 -1.70
C GLU A 48 -135.18 -8.10 -1.47
N ASP A 49 -135.74 -9.30 -1.40
CA ASP A 49 -137.17 -9.51 -1.12
C ASP A 49 -137.50 -9.17 0.34
N LEU A 50 -138.51 -8.34 0.55
CA LEU A 50 -139.01 -7.97 1.87
C LEU A 50 -139.95 -9.05 2.41
N ASP A 51 -139.83 -9.32 3.71
CA ASP A 51 -140.67 -10.31 4.40
C ASP A 51 -142.17 -9.98 4.24
N LYS A 52 -142.95 -10.99 3.81
CA LYS A 52 -144.39 -10.89 3.56
C LYS A 52 -145.18 -10.56 4.83
N SER A 53 -144.64 -10.82 6.03
CA SER A 53 -145.32 -10.43 7.28
C SER A 53 -145.34 -8.92 7.53
N LEU A 54 -144.59 -8.12 6.75
CA LEU A 54 -144.44 -6.67 6.96
C LEU A 54 -145.39 -5.83 6.12
N TYR A 55 -146.13 -6.44 5.20
CA TYR A 55 -147.07 -5.76 4.32
C TYR A 55 -148.29 -6.63 3.99
N GLN A 56 -149.41 -5.98 3.68
CA GLN A 56 -150.64 -6.61 3.23
C GLN A 56 -150.98 -6.11 1.82
N VAL A 57 -151.35 -7.03 0.93
CA VAL A 57 -151.75 -6.71 -0.45
C VAL A 57 -153.28 -6.65 -0.52
N ILE A 58 -153.83 -5.60 -1.11
CA ILE A 58 -155.27 -5.45 -1.35
C ILE A 58 -155.50 -5.26 -2.85
N LEU A 59 -156.28 -6.14 -3.44
CA LEU A 59 -156.57 -6.18 -4.88
C LEU A 59 -157.87 -5.42 -5.21
N ASN A 60 -157.92 -4.85 -6.41
CA ASN A 60 -159.15 -4.26 -6.93
C ASN A 60 -160.16 -5.35 -7.34
N PRO A 61 -161.48 -5.08 -7.35
CA PRO A 61 -162.52 -6.08 -7.65
C PRO A 61 -162.45 -6.74 -9.04
N ASP A 62 -161.68 -6.18 -9.96
CA ASP A 62 -161.46 -6.66 -11.34
C ASP A 62 -160.08 -7.32 -11.55
N ASP A 63 -159.34 -7.54 -10.46
CA ASP A 63 -157.96 -8.07 -10.41
C ASP A 63 -156.92 -7.25 -11.19
N MET A 64 -157.28 -6.03 -11.61
CA MET A 64 -156.40 -5.08 -12.31
C MET A 64 -155.82 -4.07 -11.32
N GLY A 65 -154.54 -4.28 -10.97
CA GLY A 65 -153.86 -3.45 -9.98
C GLY A 65 -154.42 -3.61 -8.58
N GLY A 66 -153.90 -2.79 -7.69
CA GLY A 66 -154.22 -2.83 -6.27
C GLY A 66 -153.29 -1.94 -5.50
N TYR A 67 -153.19 -2.15 -4.21
CA TYR A 67 -152.23 -1.45 -3.38
C TYR A 67 -151.69 -2.33 -2.27
N VAL A 68 -150.46 -2.02 -1.87
CA VAL A 68 -149.81 -2.62 -0.72
C VAL A 68 -149.87 -1.67 0.45
N LEU A 69 -150.27 -2.19 1.61
CA LEU A 69 -150.28 -1.51 2.89
C LEU A 69 -149.15 -2.07 3.77
N PHE A 70 -148.16 -1.25 4.10
CA PHE A 70 -147.11 -1.63 5.05
C PHE A 70 -147.62 -1.55 6.50
N ASN A 71 -147.17 -2.48 7.34
CA ASN A 71 -147.46 -2.46 8.77
C ASN A 71 -146.76 -1.29 9.49
N THR A 72 -145.62 -0.85 8.96
CA THR A 72 -144.84 0.31 9.42
C THR A 72 -144.43 1.14 8.21
N ALA A 73 -144.59 2.46 8.27
CA ALA A 73 -144.23 3.34 7.15
C ALA A 73 -142.72 3.22 6.80
N PRO A 74 -142.35 2.97 5.53
CA PRO A 74 -140.95 2.87 5.11
C PRO A 74 -140.21 4.20 5.29
N THR A 75 -138.94 4.14 5.70
CA THR A 75 -138.14 5.35 5.98
C THR A 75 -137.75 6.10 4.72
N ASN A 76 -137.44 7.39 4.85
CA ASN A 76 -136.95 8.20 3.72
C ASN A 76 -135.63 7.75 3.07
N GLN A 77 -134.95 6.76 3.64
CA GLN A 77 -133.75 6.13 3.08
C GLN A 77 -134.05 4.78 2.41
N THR A 78 -135.28 4.29 2.53
CA THR A 78 -135.68 2.98 1.99
C THR A 78 -136.23 3.17 0.58
N TYR A 79 -135.47 2.68 -0.41
CA TYR A 79 -135.89 2.59 -1.81
C TYR A 79 -136.44 1.19 -2.07
N PHE A 80 -137.63 1.09 -2.63
CA PHE A 80 -138.25 -0.20 -2.92
C PHE A 80 -139.18 -0.14 -4.13
N TYR A 81 -139.44 -1.28 -4.76
CA TYR A 81 -140.47 -1.42 -5.79
C TYR A 81 -141.31 -2.66 -5.54
N ILE A 82 -142.52 -2.67 -6.11
CA ILE A 82 -143.49 -3.76 -6.03
C ILE A 82 -143.38 -4.54 -7.34
N ALA A 83 -143.16 -5.84 -7.26
CA ALA A 83 -143.01 -6.73 -8.41
C ALA A 83 -144.04 -7.86 -8.37
N GLY A 84 -144.42 -8.36 -9.54
CA GLY A 84 -145.10 -9.64 -9.64
C GLY A 84 -144.20 -10.79 -9.16
N GLN A 85 -144.78 -11.77 -8.50
CA GLN A 85 -144.11 -13.02 -8.12
C GLN A 85 -145.01 -14.19 -8.54
N THR A 86 -144.94 -14.54 -9.82
CA THR A 86 -145.71 -15.65 -10.38
C THR A 86 -144.99 -16.97 -10.06
N PRO A 87 -145.63 -17.96 -9.41
CA PRO A 87 -145.02 -19.27 -9.20
C PRO A 87 -144.67 -19.97 -10.52
N VAL A 88 -143.44 -20.49 -10.62
CA VAL A 88 -142.92 -21.20 -11.81
C VAL A 88 -143.35 -22.66 -11.77
N ASP A 89 -144.66 -22.92 -11.86
CA ASP A 89 -145.25 -24.25 -11.91
C ASP A 89 -146.30 -24.39 -13.03
N GLN A 90 -146.34 -25.56 -13.67
CA GLN A 90 -147.31 -25.88 -14.72
C GLN A 90 -148.40 -26.81 -14.14
N LEU A 91 -149.49 -26.22 -13.66
CA LEU A 91 -150.61 -26.94 -13.04
C LEU A 91 -151.61 -27.52 -14.06
N LEU A 92 -151.49 -27.15 -15.34
CA LEU A 92 -152.38 -27.63 -16.40
C LEU A 92 -151.86 -28.93 -17.00
N ASP A 93 -152.60 -30.01 -16.76
CA ASP A 93 -152.46 -31.30 -17.44
C ASP A 93 -153.67 -31.50 -18.37
N ILE A 94 -153.42 -31.64 -19.68
CA ILE A 94 -154.48 -31.85 -20.67
C ILE A 94 -154.48 -33.33 -21.06
N THR A 95 -155.39 -34.11 -20.47
CA THR A 95 -155.67 -35.47 -20.92
C THR A 95 -156.65 -35.43 -22.10
N ASN A 96 -156.14 -35.65 -23.31
CA ASN A 96 -156.90 -35.54 -24.56
C ASN A 96 -157.96 -36.66 -24.69
N TYR A 97 -159.25 -36.29 -24.66
CA TYR A 97 -160.40 -37.08 -25.14
C TYR A 97 -161.11 -36.36 -26.30
N ASP A 98 -160.34 -35.83 -27.27
CA ASP A 98 -160.81 -35.12 -28.47
C ASP A 98 -161.53 -33.77 -28.24
N ASN A 99 -161.47 -33.23 -27.01
CA ASN A 99 -162.04 -31.91 -26.68
C ASN A 99 -160.97 -30.81 -26.65
N PHE A 100 -161.25 -29.70 -27.34
CA PHE A 100 -160.43 -28.48 -27.29
C PHE A 100 -160.89 -27.57 -26.13
N TYR A 101 -159.98 -27.26 -25.19
CA TYR A 101 -160.23 -26.42 -24.02
C TYR A 101 -159.55 -25.05 -24.13
N PRO A 102 -160.09 -24.11 -24.94
CA PRO A 102 -159.45 -22.82 -25.23
C PRO A 102 -159.15 -22.00 -23.97
N ASP A 103 -160.08 -21.93 -23.02
CA ASP A 103 -159.93 -21.13 -21.80
C ASP A 103 -158.77 -21.63 -20.90
N ALA A 104 -158.54 -22.94 -20.86
CA ALA A 104 -157.46 -23.53 -20.07
C ALA A 104 -156.09 -23.24 -20.71
N ILE A 105 -156.02 -23.37 -22.03
CA ILE A 105 -154.80 -23.05 -22.81
C ILE A 105 -154.48 -21.56 -22.70
N GLU A 106 -155.49 -20.68 -22.80
CA GLU A 106 -155.31 -19.24 -22.67
C GLU A 106 -154.76 -18.85 -21.29
N LYS A 107 -155.30 -19.43 -20.21
CA LYS A 107 -154.80 -19.19 -18.84
C LYS A 107 -153.35 -19.67 -18.66
N ALA A 108 -153.00 -20.83 -19.22
CA ALA A 108 -151.63 -21.33 -19.14
C ALA A 108 -150.64 -20.46 -19.95
N LEU A 109 -151.06 -19.98 -21.12
CA LEU A 109 -150.25 -19.07 -21.95
C LEU A 109 -150.08 -17.70 -21.29
N ASP A 110 -151.13 -17.17 -20.66
CA ASP A 110 -151.07 -15.91 -19.92
C ASP A 110 -150.09 -16.01 -18.73
N LYS A 111 -150.11 -17.12 -17.97
CA LYS A 111 -149.14 -17.38 -16.88
C LYS A 111 -147.70 -17.48 -17.38
N LEU A 112 -147.47 -18.17 -18.51
CA LEU A 112 -146.13 -18.31 -19.09
C LEU A 112 -145.58 -16.95 -19.56
N THR A 113 -146.45 -16.09 -20.08
CA THR A 113 -146.09 -14.71 -20.49
C THR A 113 -145.70 -13.86 -19.28
N ALA A 114 -146.42 -13.99 -18.16
CA ALA A 114 -146.09 -13.30 -16.91
C ALA A 114 -144.71 -13.69 -16.35
N ILE A 115 -144.39 -14.99 -16.30
CA ILE A 115 -143.09 -15.48 -15.83
C ILE A 115 -141.95 -14.92 -16.70
N LEU A 116 -142.13 -14.85 -18.02
CA LEU A 116 -141.13 -14.31 -18.93
C LEU A 116 -140.89 -12.80 -18.72
N GLN A 117 -141.95 -12.02 -18.49
CA GLN A 117 -141.82 -10.60 -18.16
C GLN A 117 -141.08 -10.40 -16.82
N GLU A 118 -141.32 -11.26 -15.83
CA GLU A 118 -140.60 -11.25 -14.55
C GLU A 118 -139.12 -11.66 -14.70
N TRP A 119 -138.77 -12.57 -15.60
CA TRP A 119 -137.36 -12.95 -15.77
C TRP A 119 -136.51 -11.92 -16.49
N ASN A 120 -137.10 -11.17 -17.43
CA ASN A 120 -136.37 -10.18 -18.22
C ASN A 120 -135.74 -9.07 -17.36
N HIS A 121 -136.47 -8.55 -16.36
CA HIS A 121 -135.97 -7.47 -15.51
C HIS A 121 -134.87 -7.92 -14.54
N LEU A 122 -134.94 -9.15 -14.03
CA LEU A 122 -133.90 -9.71 -13.15
C LEU A 122 -132.55 -9.81 -13.86
N LEU A 123 -132.56 -10.18 -15.15
CA LEU A 123 -131.36 -10.31 -15.96
C LEU A 123 -130.70 -8.96 -16.24
N ASP A 124 -131.49 -7.91 -16.50
CA ASP A 124 -130.94 -6.57 -16.78
C ASP A 124 -130.31 -5.91 -15.54
N ALA A 125 -130.83 -6.20 -14.34
CA ALA A 125 -130.22 -5.75 -13.09
C ALA A 125 -128.83 -6.39 -12.87
N GLU A 126 -128.65 -7.67 -13.20
CA GLU A 126 -127.38 -8.39 -13.02
C GLU A 126 -126.26 -7.82 -13.91
N LYS A 127 -126.58 -7.48 -15.17
CA LYS A 127 -125.62 -6.89 -16.12
C LYS A 127 -125.03 -5.58 -15.62
N GLN A 128 -125.84 -4.72 -14.99
CA GLN A 128 -125.37 -3.43 -14.48
C GLN A 128 -124.42 -3.59 -13.29
N SER A 129 -124.69 -4.55 -12.41
CA SER A 129 -123.81 -4.84 -11.26
C SER A 129 -122.41 -5.29 -11.68
N ARG A 130 -122.28 -6.05 -12.78
CA ARG A 130 -120.96 -6.48 -13.29
C ARG A 130 -120.13 -5.34 -13.87
N ILE A 131 -120.75 -4.39 -14.57
CA ILE A 131 -120.04 -3.24 -15.18
C ILE A 131 -119.40 -2.35 -14.11
N LEU A 132 -120.05 -2.20 -12.96
CA LEU A 132 -119.54 -1.38 -11.85
C LEU A 132 -118.32 -1.98 -11.12
N ALA A 133 -118.13 -3.31 -11.17
CA ALA A 133 -117.03 -3.98 -10.49
C ALA A 133 -115.67 -3.81 -11.20
N ASP A 134 -115.66 -3.59 -12.52
CA ASP A 134 -114.44 -3.53 -13.34
C ASP A 134 -113.69 -2.19 -13.17
N ILE A 135 -114.41 -1.10 -12.91
CA ILE A 135 -113.87 0.27 -12.77
C ILE A 135 -113.00 0.43 -11.51
N TYR A 136 -113.23 -0.36 -10.45
CA TYR A 136 -112.50 -0.23 -9.18
C TYR A 136 -111.11 -0.89 -9.18
N TYR A 137 -110.77 -1.69 -10.20
CA TYR A 137 -109.51 -2.44 -10.25
C TYR A 137 -108.29 -1.58 -10.65
N ASP A 138 -108.47 -0.62 -11.56
CA ASP A 138 -107.38 0.20 -12.11
C ASP A 138 -106.81 1.23 -11.12
N ASP A 139 -107.64 1.76 -10.21
CA ASP A 139 -107.20 2.77 -9.25
C ASP A 139 -106.39 2.16 -8.08
N LEU A 140 -106.68 0.91 -7.72
CA LEU A 140 -105.89 0.16 -6.74
C LEU A 140 -104.47 -0.17 -7.25
N ALA A 141 -104.31 -0.39 -8.56
CA ALA A 141 -103.02 -0.65 -9.18
C ALA A 141 -102.09 0.58 -9.13
N LYS A 142 -102.61 1.77 -9.43
CA LYS A 142 -101.84 3.04 -9.40
C LYS A 142 -101.32 3.40 -8.00
N LEU A 143 -102.12 3.16 -6.96
CA LEU A 143 -101.72 3.37 -5.57
C LEU A 143 -100.50 2.53 -5.19
N ARG A 144 -100.49 1.27 -5.60
CA ARG A 144 -99.43 0.31 -5.27
C ARG A 144 -98.08 0.68 -5.88
N GLU A 145 -98.07 1.21 -7.10
CA GLU A 145 -96.84 1.68 -7.75
C GLU A 145 -96.24 2.93 -7.08
N ASN A 146 -97.09 3.84 -6.60
CA ASN A 146 -96.64 5.07 -5.94
C ASN A 146 -95.98 4.78 -4.57
N ASP A 147 -96.50 3.81 -3.83
CA ASP A 147 -95.92 3.38 -2.55
C ASP A 147 -94.53 2.76 -2.73
N ILE A 148 -94.36 1.90 -3.76
CA ILE A 148 -93.08 1.27 -4.08
C ILE A 148 -92.03 2.33 -4.47
N LYS A 149 -92.41 3.31 -5.29
CA LYS A 149 -91.52 4.40 -5.70
C LYS A 149 -91.04 5.23 -4.51
N THR A 150 -91.94 5.51 -3.56
CA THR A 150 -91.61 6.27 -2.35
C THR A 150 -90.62 5.52 -1.46
N TYR A 151 -90.82 4.21 -1.27
CA TYR A 151 -89.90 3.38 -0.50
C TYR A 151 -88.50 3.33 -1.13
N LEU A 152 -88.40 3.12 -2.44
CA LEU A 152 -87.10 3.10 -3.15
C LEU A 152 -86.33 4.41 -2.99
N MET A 153 -87.01 5.55 -3.09
CA MET A 153 -86.39 6.86 -2.90
C MET A 153 -85.84 7.05 -1.48
N SER A 154 -86.54 6.55 -0.45
CA SER A 154 -86.02 6.63 0.93
C SER A 154 -84.73 5.80 1.12
N VAL A 155 -84.65 4.61 0.54
CA VAL A 155 -83.46 3.74 0.66
C VAL A 155 -82.26 4.35 -0.08
N ILE A 156 -82.49 4.92 -1.27
CA ILE A 156 -81.43 5.59 -2.04
C ILE A 156 -80.86 6.79 -1.28
N ASN A 157 -81.73 7.63 -0.70
CA ASN A 157 -81.28 8.80 0.06
C ASN A 157 -80.47 8.40 1.30
N GLN A 158 -80.90 7.35 2.01
CA GLN A 158 -80.15 6.80 3.14
C GLN A 158 -78.73 6.38 2.73
N HIS A 159 -78.57 5.68 1.59
CA HIS A 159 -77.25 5.27 1.11
C HIS A 159 -76.38 6.45 0.67
N ILE A 160 -76.98 7.51 0.13
CA ILE A 160 -76.26 8.75 -0.22
C ILE A 160 -75.76 9.45 1.05
N ASP A 161 -76.59 9.52 2.09
CA ASP A 161 -76.23 10.12 3.38
C ASP A 161 -75.09 9.34 4.05
N ASP A 162 -75.19 8.01 4.10
CA ASP A 162 -74.13 7.13 4.63
C ASP A 162 -72.82 7.33 3.85
N PHE A 163 -72.88 7.39 2.52
CA PHE A 163 -71.70 7.63 1.67
C PHE A 163 -71.04 8.99 1.95
N ASN A 164 -71.84 10.04 2.13
CA ASN A 164 -71.34 11.36 2.46
C ASN A 164 -70.69 11.40 3.84
N GLU A 165 -71.25 10.71 4.84
CA GLU A 165 -70.67 10.59 6.17
C GLU A 165 -69.33 9.85 6.15
N TYR A 166 -69.24 8.73 5.43
CA TYR A 166 -67.97 8.01 5.25
C TYR A 166 -66.92 8.86 4.54
N LYS A 167 -67.33 9.63 3.52
CA LYS A 167 -66.43 10.56 2.81
C LYS A 167 -65.86 11.61 3.77
N LEU A 168 -66.72 12.27 4.56
CA LEU A 168 -66.33 13.26 5.56
C LEU A 168 -65.39 12.66 6.62
N TYR A 169 -65.67 11.43 7.08
CA TYR A 169 -64.83 10.72 8.03
C TYR A 169 -63.43 10.42 7.46
N ILE A 170 -63.36 9.91 6.22
CA ILE A 170 -62.10 9.62 5.54
C ILE A 170 -61.30 10.91 5.32
N GLU A 171 -61.94 11.99 4.85
CA GLU A 171 -61.30 13.29 4.66
C GLU A 171 -60.76 13.84 5.99
N ALA A 172 -61.52 13.75 7.08
CA ALA A 172 -61.07 14.15 8.41
C ALA A 172 -59.88 13.32 8.91
N LYS A 173 -59.91 11.99 8.71
CA LYS A 173 -58.79 11.09 9.07
C LYS A 173 -57.55 11.34 8.22
N LEU A 174 -57.71 11.67 6.94
CA LEU A 174 -56.61 12.03 6.05
C LEU A 174 -55.98 13.37 6.48
N GLN A 175 -56.79 14.38 6.82
CA GLN A 175 -56.30 15.66 7.33
C GLN A 175 -55.61 15.51 8.69
N GLU A 176 -56.15 14.67 9.57
CA GLU A 176 -55.50 14.30 10.82
C GLU A 176 -54.13 13.65 10.54
N ALA A 177 -54.07 12.66 9.64
CA ALA A 177 -52.86 11.96 9.21
C ALA A 177 -51.78 12.87 8.57
N ILE A 178 -52.21 13.94 7.89
CA ILE A 178 -51.33 14.98 7.34
C ILE A 178 -50.82 15.90 8.45
N LYS A 179 -51.70 16.35 9.36
CA LYS A 179 -51.36 17.26 10.47
C LYS A 179 -50.40 16.63 11.48
N ASN A 180 -50.51 15.33 11.72
CA ASN A 180 -49.64 14.59 12.63
C ASN A 180 -48.44 13.92 11.92
N GLY A 181 -48.21 14.20 10.63
CA GLY A 181 -46.98 13.85 9.90
C GLY A 181 -46.85 12.38 9.48
N THR A 182 -47.88 11.56 9.72
CA THR A 182 -47.88 10.11 9.42
C THR A 182 -47.72 9.82 7.92
N VAL A 183 -48.34 10.64 7.08
CA VAL A 183 -48.25 10.53 5.60
C VAL A 183 -46.87 10.97 5.09
N SER A 184 -46.28 12.00 5.70
CA SER A 184 -44.96 12.54 5.35
C SER A 184 -43.80 11.64 5.81
N ALA A 185 -44.04 10.74 6.76
CA ALA A 185 -43.07 9.74 7.21
C ALA A 185 -42.87 8.58 6.20
N LEU A 186 -43.80 8.39 5.26
CA LEU A 186 -43.76 7.28 4.28
C LEU A 186 -42.97 7.61 3.00
N ALA A 187 -42.61 8.87 2.76
CA ALA A 187 -41.83 9.30 1.61
C ALA A 187 -40.53 9.97 2.07
N ILE A 188 -39.38 9.41 1.68
CA ILE A 188 -38.09 10.09 1.86
C ILE A 188 -38.11 11.33 0.97
N VAL A 189 -38.31 12.49 1.58
CA VAL A 189 -38.21 13.77 0.87
C VAL A 189 -36.76 13.92 0.42
N THR A 190 -36.55 14.18 -0.86
CA THR A 190 -35.22 14.46 -1.40
C THR A 190 -35.02 15.96 -1.53
N VAL A 191 -33.89 16.45 -1.05
CA VAL A 191 -33.44 17.85 -1.20
C VAL A 191 -32.09 17.89 -1.91
N GLU A 192 -31.80 19.01 -2.57
CA GLU A 192 -30.55 19.14 -3.33
C GLU A 192 -29.33 19.24 -2.41
N SER A 193 -29.44 19.99 -1.30
CA SER A 193 -28.30 20.27 -0.42
C SER A 193 -28.62 20.18 1.08
N VAL A 194 -27.56 20.20 1.91
CA VAL A 194 -27.70 20.37 3.37
C VAL A 194 -28.28 21.74 3.73
N GLN A 195 -28.03 22.77 2.91
CA GLN A 195 -28.66 24.08 3.11
C GLN A 195 -30.18 23.99 2.97
N ASP A 196 -30.68 23.25 1.97
CA ASP A 196 -32.12 23.05 1.75
C ASP A 196 -32.75 22.18 2.86
N LEU A 197 -32.01 21.17 3.35
CA LEU A 197 -32.40 20.36 4.50
C LEU A 197 -32.73 21.23 5.72
N LEU A 198 -31.91 22.26 5.98
CA LEU A 198 -32.08 23.13 7.15
C LEU A 198 -33.31 24.04 7.09
N GLN A 199 -33.87 24.27 5.89
CA GLN A 199 -35.08 25.05 5.65
C GLN A 199 -36.37 24.23 5.77
N LEU A 200 -36.28 22.90 5.83
CA LEU A 200 -37.45 22.05 5.94
C LEU A 200 -38.12 22.15 7.33
N PRO A 201 -39.46 21.98 7.40
CA PRO A 201 -40.16 21.86 8.68
C PRO A 201 -39.59 20.70 9.54
N ARG A 202 -39.56 20.85 10.87
CA ARG A 202 -38.86 19.89 11.75
C ARG A 202 -39.86 19.17 12.66
N TRP A 203 -39.89 17.84 12.60
CA TRP A 203 -40.61 16.98 13.57
C TRP A 203 -39.82 15.71 13.84
N ASN A 204 -39.92 15.19 15.07
CA ASN A 204 -39.13 14.06 15.51
C ASN A 204 -39.35 12.82 14.62
N GLY A 205 -38.28 12.16 14.20
CA GLY A 205 -38.32 10.98 13.32
C GLY A 205 -38.46 11.30 11.83
N ARG A 206 -38.49 12.57 11.40
CA ARG A 206 -38.55 12.91 9.97
C ARG A 206 -37.29 12.45 9.25
N THR A 207 -37.41 11.66 8.19
CA THR A 207 -36.29 11.25 7.32
C THR A 207 -36.27 12.04 6.00
N VAL A 208 -35.10 12.55 5.63
CA VAL A 208 -34.86 13.32 4.40
C VAL A 208 -33.55 12.84 3.77
N TYR A 209 -33.54 12.67 2.45
CA TYR A 209 -32.33 12.40 1.70
C TYR A 209 -31.78 13.71 1.13
N ALA A 210 -30.55 14.09 1.52
CA ALA A 210 -29.84 15.18 0.89
C ALA A 210 -28.94 14.62 -0.21
N LYS A 211 -29.10 15.09 -1.45
CA LYS A 211 -28.28 14.65 -2.59
C LYS A 211 -26.83 15.08 -2.49
N SER A 212 -26.56 16.19 -1.80
CA SER A 212 -25.21 16.72 -1.64
C SER A 212 -25.08 17.60 -0.39
N PHE A 213 -23.85 17.89 0.02
CA PHE A 213 -23.58 18.89 1.04
C PHE A 213 -23.82 20.30 0.46
N TRP A 214 -23.11 20.62 -0.63
CA TRP A 214 -23.27 21.84 -1.41
C TRP A 214 -24.14 21.59 -2.65
N PRO A 215 -25.04 22.51 -3.03
CA PRO A 215 -25.92 22.35 -4.19
C PRO A 215 -25.16 21.94 -5.47
N MET A 216 -25.76 21.04 -6.26
CA MET A 216 -25.28 20.60 -7.58
C MET A 216 -23.92 19.88 -7.61
N GLN A 217 -23.31 19.55 -6.47
CA GLN A 217 -22.02 18.82 -6.46
C GLN A 217 -22.16 17.31 -6.48
N ASN A 218 -23.31 16.77 -6.05
CA ASN A 218 -23.53 15.32 -5.86
C ASN A 218 -22.48 14.66 -4.93
N LYS A 219 -21.92 15.42 -3.98
CA LYS A 219 -20.92 14.97 -3.00
C LYS A 219 -21.47 15.12 -1.58
N GLY A 220 -21.18 14.16 -0.69
CA GLY A 220 -21.61 14.21 0.71
C GLY A 220 -23.08 13.85 0.95
N SER A 221 -23.69 13.14 0.00
CA SER A 221 -25.09 12.71 0.07
C SER A 221 -25.37 11.83 1.29
N GLY A 222 -26.63 11.72 1.69
CA GLY A 222 -27.03 10.79 2.74
C GLY A 222 -28.43 11.01 3.27
N ASN A 223 -28.92 10.00 3.99
CA ASN A 223 -30.17 10.07 4.73
C ASN A 223 -29.93 10.78 6.08
N PHE A 224 -30.81 11.71 6.43
CA PHE A 224 -30.85 12.38 7.71
C PHE A 224 -32.18 12.13 8.40
N THR A 225 -32.15 11.82 9.68
CA THR A 225 -33.34 11.71 10.53
C THR A 225 -33.32 12.81 11.57
N PHE A 226 -34.39 13.58 11.67
CA PHE A 226 -34.50 14.65 12.65
C PHE A 226 -34.77 14.09 14.05
N ASP A 227 -33.89 14.41 15.00
CA ASP A 227 -34.03 14.08 16.43
C ASP A 227 -34.17 15.37 17.23
N ILE A 228 -35.33 15.54 17.88
CA ILE A 228 -35.64 16.74 18.64
C ILE A 228 -34.74 16.94 19.86
N ASN A 229 -34.14 15.86 20.40
CA ASN A 229 -33.26 15.94 21.56
C ASN A 229 -31.85 16.44 21.21
N ARG A 230 -31.50 16.47 19.92
CA ARG A 230 -30.17 16.84 19.43
C ARG A 230 -30.16 18.15 18.65
N VAL A 231 -31.21 18.97 18.79
CA VAL A 231 -31.37 20.25 18.06
C VAL A 231 -30.27 21.27 18.37
N SER A 232 -29.71 21.23 19.59
CA SER A 232 -28.59 22.08 20.00
C SER A 232 -27.22 21.58 19.50
N GLU A 233 -27.15 20.39 18.91
CA GLU A 233 -25.91 19.82 18.42
C GLU A 233 -25.69 20.20 16.95
N ASN A 234 -24.48 20.67 16.63
CA ASN A 234 -24.04 20.92 15.27
C ASN A 234 -22.54 20.62 15.16
N ASP A 235 -22.20 19.45 14.63
CA ASP A 235 -20.82 19.04 14.33
C ASP A 235 -20.43 19.34 12.87
N GLY A 236 -21.37 19.88 12.08
CA GLY A 236 -21.16 20.27 10.70
C GLY A 236 -21.19 19.12 9.68
N GLY A 237 -21.58 17.90 10.05
CA GLY A 237 -21.72 16.80 9.08
C GLY A 237 -22.58 15.61 9.51
N VAL A 238 -22.37 15.07 10.71
CA VAL A 238 -23.11 13.90 11.25
C VAL A 238 -24.38 14.34 11.97
N CYS A 239 -24.32 15.40 12.76
CA CYS A 239 -25.47 16.04 13.38
C CYS A 239 -25.46 17.53 13.05
N ILE A 240 -26.50 18.01 12.37
CA ILE A 240 -26.63 19.42 11.98
C ILE A 240 -27.97 19.96 12.48
N ASN A 241 -27.95 20.65 13.63
CA ASN A 241 -29.13 21.26 14.25
C ASN A 241 -30.28 20.26 14.48
N GLY A 242 -29.96 19.06 14.96
CA GLY A 242 -30.91 17.95 15.18
C GLY A 242 -31.13 17.03 13.97
N TRP A 243 -30.63 17.37 12.79
CA TRP A 243 -30.61 16.43 11.66
C TRP A 243 -29.45 15.46 11.80
N VAL A 244 -29.75 14.21 12.12
CA VAL A 244 -28.75 13.16 12.35
C VAL A 244 -28.59 12.29 11.09
N ARG A 245 -27.41 12.32 10.50
CA ARG A 245 -27.00 11.49 9.37
C ARG A 245 -27.04 10.01 9.76
N GLN A 246 -27.67 9.20 8.93
CA GLN A 246 -27.69 7.75 9.07
C GLN A 246 -26.40 7.19 8.43
N LEU A 247 -25.50 6.68 9.26
CA LEU A 247 -24.20 6.18 8.84
C LEU A 247 -24.21 4.67 8.70
N GLU A 248 -23.64 4.17 7.61
CA GLU A 248 -23.34 2.76 7.44
C GLU A 248 -21.95 2.47 8.00
N ASN A 249 -21.83 1.42 8.83
CA ASN A 249 -20.56 0.93 9.39
C ASN A 249 -19.69 1.98 10.11
N ARG A 250 -20.26 3.13 10.52
CA ARG A 250 -19.54 4.26 11.13
C ARG A 250 -18.38 4.78 10.26
N VAL A 251 -18.55 4.73 8.95
CA VAL A 251 -17.61 5.32 7.99
C VAL A 251 -17.97 6.78 7.73
N LEU A 252 -16.97 7.65 7.77
CA LEU A 252 -17.09 9.07 7.49
C LEU A 252 -16.18 9.46 6.34
N ASN A 253 -16.60 10.44 5.54
CA ASN A 253 -15.79 11.01 4.48
C ASN A 253 -15.82 12.54 4.51
N PRO A 254 -14.81 13.23 3.96
CA PRO A 254 -14.72 14.69 4.07
C PRO A 254 -15.87 15.42 3.36
N TYR A 255 -16.49 14.84 2.33
CA TYR A 255 -17.65 15.43 1.65
C TYR A 255 -18.88 15.52 2.57
N MET A 256 -19.03 14.62 3.53
CA MET A 256 -20.11 14.71 4.54
C MET A 256 -20.01 15.97 5.41
N PHE A 257 -18.82 16.60 5.48
CA PHE A 257 -18.52 17.81 6.25
C PHE A 257 -18.28 19.05 5.36
N GLY A 258 -18.57 18.93 4.05
CA GLY A 258 -18.51 20.05 3.11
C GLY A 258 -17.19 20.23 2.39
N ALA A 259 -16.34 19.21 2.30
CA ALA A 259 -15.21 19.27 1.36
C ALA A 259 -15.70 19.28 -0.10
N TYR A 260 -14.95 19.95 -0.97
CA TYR A 260 -15.17 20.04 -2.40
C TYR A 260 -14.36 18.97 -3.13
N GLY A 261 -13.09 18.75 -2.75
CA GLY A 261 -12.19 17.81 -3.43
C GLY A 261 -12.13 18.05 -4.94
N ASP A 262 -11.93 19.31 -5.32
CA ASP A 262 -11.96 19.82 -6.69
C ASP A 262 -10.62 20.46 -7.11
N LEU A 263 -9.54 20.10 -6.43
CA LEU A 263 -8.21 20.62 -6.74
C LEU A 263 -7.77 20.18 -8.14
N ILE A 264 -7.35 21.16 -8.94
CA ILE A 264 -6.82 20.96 -10.30
C ILE A 264 -5.40 21.53 -10.36
N PHE A 265 -4.45 20.73 -10.84
CA PHE A 265 -3.06 21.14 -11.06
C PHE A 265 -2.88 21.77 -12.47
N THR A 266 -2.02 22.79 -12.61
CA THR A 266 -1.81 23.51 -13.89
C THR A 266 -0.95 22.74 -14.91
N SER A 267 -0.13 21.79 -14.46
CA SER A 267 0.77 20.98 -15.30
C SER A 267 1.06 19.63 -14.66
N SER A 268 1.45 18.65 -15.48
CA SER A 268 1.86 17.31 -15.06
C SER A 268 3.06 17.31 -14.10
N GLU A 269 3.94 18.32 -14.23
CA GLU A 269 5.00 18.60 -13.27
C GLU A 269 4.45 19.65 -12.28
N VAL A 270 4.02 19.17 -11.12
CA VAL A 270 3.34 19.97 -10.08
C VAL A 270 4.19 21.20 -9.75
N LEU A 271 3.79 22.41 -10.11
CA LEU A 271 4.48 23.67 -9.70
C LEU A 271 3.53 24.85 -9.45
N ALA A 272 2.25 24.73 -9.83
CA ALA A 272 1.18 25.65 -9.44
C ALA A 272 -0.18 24.93 -9.50
N TYR A 273 -1.08 25.18 -8.54
CA TYR A 273 -2.47 24.76 -8.66
C TYR A 273 -3.25 25.80 -9.48
N GLN A 274 -4.22 25.35 -10.27
CA GLN A 274 -5.02 26.20 -11.14
C GLN A 274 -6.23 26.76 -10.38
N SER A 275 -6.90 25.88 -9.64
CA SER A 275 -8.10 26.16 -8.86
C SER A 275 -8.34 25.04 -7.85
N GLY A 276 -9.01 25.35 -6.75
CA GLY A 276 -9.45 24.38 -5.75
C GLY A 276 -9.99 25.11 -4.51
N HIS A 277 -11.01 24.55 -3.87
CA HIS A 277 -11.53 25.09 -2.61
C HIS A 277 -10.71 24.55 -1.43
N ASP A 278 -10.53 25.39 -0.39
CA ASP A 278 -9.87 24.97 0.84
C ASP A 278 -10.77 24.03 1.66
N ASP A 279 -10.37 22.76 1.74
CA ASP A 279 -11.07 21.68 2.42
C ASP A 279 -10.65 21.50 3.89
N THR A 280 -9.77 22.36 4.41
CA THR A 280 -9.18 22.26 5.75
C THR A 280 -10.22 22.06 6.84
N GLU A 281 -11.27 22.89 6.86
CA GLU A 281 -12.27 22.86 7.93
C GLU A 281 -13.16 21.61 7.85
N ALA A 282 -13.43 21.09 6.66
CA ALA A 282 -14.16 19.84 6.49
C ALA A 282 -13.35 18.65 7.05
N PHE A 283 -12.05 18.58 6.74
CA PHE A 283 -11.16 17.56 7.30
C PHE A 283 -11.02 17.66 8.82
N LYS A 284 -10.86 18.88 9.37
CA LYS A 284 -10.79 19.07 10.83
C LYS A 284 -12.06 18.59 11.52
N LYS A 285 -13.25 18.96 11.02
CA LYS A 285 -14.54 18.51 11.57
C LYS A 285 -14.66 16.99 11.53
N MET A 286 -14.32 16.38 10.40
CA MET A 286 -14.29 14.93 10.24
C MET A 286 -13.37 14.26 11.28
N LEU A 287 -12.11 14.67 11.37
CA LEU A 287 -11.13 14.08 12.30
C LEU A 287 -11.45 14.35 13.77
N ASN A 288 -12.17 15.43 14.07
CA ASN A 288 -12.68 15.76 15.40
C ASN A 288 -13.85 14.88 15.87
N MET A 289 -14.44 14.07 14.99
CA MET A 289 -15.46 13.09 15.40
C MET A 289 -14.89 11.96 16.26
N ASN A 290 -13.59 11.67 16.14
CA ASN A 290 -12.90 10.85 17.12
C ASN A 290 -12.41 11.75 18.26
N SER A 291 -12.76 11.41 19.50
CA SER A 291 -12.32 12.13 20.69
C SER A 291 -10.99 11.61 21.22
N TYR A 292 -10.28 12.42 22.02
CA TYR A 292 -9.11 11.95 22.75
C TYR A 292 -9.49 10.85 23.76
N VAL A 293 -8.70 9.77 23.83
CA VAL A 293 -8.94 8.64 24.75
C VAL A 293 -7.76 8.48 25.69
N ILE A 294 -8.04 8.46 27.00
CA ILE A 294 -7.05 8.19 28.04
C ILE A 294 -6.98 6.68 28.30
N PHE A 295 -5.80 6.07 28.15
CA PHE A 295 -5.61 4.65 28.43
C PHE A 295 -5.05 4.42 29.83
N THR A 296 -5.71 3.56 30.61
CA THR A 296 -5.17 3.08 31.89
C THR A 296 -4.13 1.98 31.71
N ASN A 297 -4.26 1.13 30.68
CA ASN A 297 -3.30 0.09 30.34
C ASN A 297 -3.25 -0.18 28.83
N ILE A 298 -2.17 0.24 28.17
CA ILE A 298 -2.02 0.18 26.71
C ILE A 298 -1.41 -1.15 26.19
N SER A 299 -0.84 -1.97 27.10
CA SER A 299 -0.14 -3.21 26.74
C SER A 299 -1.03 -4.44 26.64
N LYS A 300 -2.24 -4.40 27.22
CA LYS A 300 -3.26 -5.43 26.98
C LYS A 300 -3.90 -5.14 25.63
N ALA A 301 -3.99 -6.14 24.76
CA ALA A 301 -4.63 -6.05 23.45
C ALA A 301 -5.98 -5.32 23.56
N VAL A 302 -5.97 -4.02 23.28
CA VAL A 302 -7.18 -3.22 23.25
C VAL A 302 -7.90 -3.71 22.00
N SER A 303 -9.02 -4.41 22.18
CA SER A 303 -9.83 -4.84 21.05
C SER A 303 -10.13 -3.60 20.21
N SER A 304 -9.66 -3.58 18.96
CA SER A 304 -9.87 -2.50 17.98
C SER A 304 -11.31 -1.97 17.97
N ASN A 305 -12.27 -2.84 18.28
CA ASN A 305 -13.70 -2.57 18.25
C ASN A 305 -14.24 -1.69 19.38
N LYS A 306 -13.45 -1.35 20.41
CA LYS A 306 -13.99 -0.69 21.61
C LYS A 306 -13.84 0.84 21.64
N TYR A 307 -13.01 1.43 20.76
CA TYR A 307 -12.64 2.86 20.88
C TYR A 307 -12.46 3.64 19.57
N SER A 308 -12.35 3.02 18.39
CA SER A 308 -12.54 3.77 17.13
C SER A 308 -14.02 4.00 16.92
N THR A 309 -14.52 5.21 17.21
CA THR A 309 -15.92 5.52 16.93
C THR A 309 -16.16 5.54 15.42
N TYR A 310 -15.23 6.11 14.64
CA TYR A 310 -15.35 6.23 13.18
C TYR A 310 -14.09 5.84 12.43
N THR A 311 -14.28 5.29 11.23
CA THR A 311 -13.23 5.11 10.19
C THR A 311 -13.38 6.22 9.15
N PHE A 312 -12.28 6.80 8.69
CA PHE A 312 -12.29 7.89 7.71
C PHE A 312 -11.90 7.36 6.34
N GLU A 313 -12.80 7.43 5.37
CA GLU A 313 -12.55 7.04 3.98
C GLU A 313 -12.54 8.31 3.12
N LEU A 314 -11.49 8.52 2.34
CA LEU A 314 -11.40 9.60 1.37
C LEU A 314 -11.87 9.08 0.01
N PRO A 315 -12.95 9.64 -0.56
CA PRO A 315 -13.33 9.39 -1.93
C PRO A 315 -12.20 9.83 -2.86
N HIS A 316 -11.91 9.02 -3.88
CA HIS A 316 -10.85 9.27 -4.85
C HIS A 316 -10.98 10.67 -5.49
N ALA A 317 -10.17 11.61 -5.02
CA ALA A 317 -10.14 12.99 -5.47
C ALA A 317 -8.85 13.68 -5.03
N ALA A 318 -8.66 14.93 -5.47
CA ALA A 318 -7.59 15.81 -5.01
C ALA A 318 -8.17 16.88 -4.07
N TYR A 319 -7.60 16.98 -2.87
CA TYR A 319 -8.03 17.87 -1.79
C TYR A 319 -6.99 18.95 -1.54
N TYR A 320 -7.44 20.18 -1.32
CA TYR A 320 -6.58 21.32 -1.02
C TYR A 320 -6.67 21.69 0.46
N ILE A 321 -5.54 21.68 1.16
CA ILE A 321 -5.47 21.88 2.62
C ILE A 321 -4.46 22.98 2.93
N LYS A 322 -4.84 23.92 3.80
CA LYS A 322 -4.00 25.03 4.26
C LYS A 322 -3.66 24.95 5.75
N GLY A 323 -4.45 24.22 6.54
CA GLY A 323 -4.27 24.13 7.99
C GLY A 323 -3.90 22.74 8.50
N THR A 324 -3.35 22.69 9.72
CA THR A 324 -3.03 21.44 10.41
C THR A 324 -4.27 20.59 10.70
N LEU A 325 -4.14 19.29 10.45
CA LEU A 325 -5.11 18.23 10.70
C LEU A 325 -4.74 17.44 11.97
N PRO A 326 -5.64 17.33 12.96
CA PRO A 326 -5.35 16.65 14.22
C PRO A 326 -5.39 15.12 14.07
N ILE A 327 -4.40 14.41 14.64
CA ILE A 327 -4.39 12.94 14.75
C ILE A 327 -4.65 12.51 16.20
N ARG A 328 -5.70 11.73 16.41
CA ARG A 328 -6.03 11.14 17.73
C ARG A 328 -5.84 9.63 17.71
N ALA A 329 -5.92 9.02 18.89
CA ALA A 329 -5.82 7.58 19.00
C ALA A 329 -6.91 6.90 18.16
N PHE A 330 -6.58 5.78 17.52
CA PHE A 330 -7.46 5.04 16.62
C PHE A 330 -7.92 5.80 15.37
N THR A 331 -7.26 6.91 15.00
CA THR A 331 -7.49 7.54 13.70
C THR A 331 -7.07 6.57 12.59
N LYS A 332 -8.05 6.06 11.84
CA LYS A 332 -7.84 5.28 10.63
C LYS A 332 -8.29 6.08 9.42
N ILE A 333 -7.36 6.35 8.52
CA ILE A 333 -7.60 7.04 7.24
C ILE A 333 -7.32 6.06 6.11
N ASP A 334 -8.33 5.80 5.30
CA ASP A 334 -8.23 5.07 4.04
C ASP A 334 -8.35 6.07 2.90
N GLY A 335 -7.28 6.23 2.13
CA GLY A 335 -7.15 7.26 1.12
C GLY A 335 -7.77 6.91 -0.22
N ASN A 336 -7.98 5.63 -0.55
CA ASN A 336 -8.43 5.18 -1.88
C ASN A 336 -7.65 5.86 -3.05
N ASN A 337 -6.32 5.97 -2.91
CA ASN A 337 -5.41 6.68 -3.81
C ASN A 337 -5.75 8.17 -4.04
N SER A 338 -6.35 8.83 -3.04
CA SER A 338 -6.63 10.26 -3.08
C SER A 338 -5.36 11.09 -2.89
N THR A 339 -5.37 12.30 -3.46
CA THR A 339 -4.28 13.26 -3.34
C THR A 339 -4.62 14.35 -2.33
N ILE A 340 -3.72 14.65 -1.40
CA ILE A 340 -3.80 15.82 -0.51
C ILE A 340 -2.68 16.77 -0.88
N PHE A 341 -3.01 17.98 -1.31
CA PHE A 341 -2.05 19.06 -1.50
C PHE A 341 -2.09 20.01 -0.30
N PHE A 342 -0.95 20.18 0.36
CA PHE A 342 -0.80 20.99 1.55
C PHE A 342 -0.01 22.27 1.27
N ASP A 343 -0.70 23.41 1.33
CA ASP A 343 -0.16 24.74 1.03
C ASP A 343 -0.47 25.72 2.17
N PRO A 344 0.28 25.64 3.29
CA PRO A 344 0.02 26.46 4.44
C PRO A 344 0.53 27.89 4.26
N ASP A 345 -0.19 28.85 4.84
CA ASP A 345 0.21 30.27 4.88
C ASP A 345 1.38 30.54 5.84
N GLU A 346 1.74 29.56 6.69
CA GLU A 346 2.82 29.66 7.68
C GLU A 346 3.57 28.30 7.78
N PRO A 347 4.80 28.25 8.34
CA PRO A 347 5.52 26.99 8.51
C PRO A 347 4.88 26.10 9.58
N ILE A 348 3.92 25.26 9.17
CA ILE A 348 3.17 24.34 10.03
C ILE A 348 3.19 22.90 9.49
N ASP A 349 2.81 21.97 10.36
CA ASP A 349 2.72 20.54 10.04
C ASP A 349 1.33 20.19 9.48
N LEU A 350 1.24 19.25 8.53
CA LEU A 350 -0.04 18.76 8.01
C LEU A 350 -0.74 17.91 9.07
N PHE A 351 -0.20 16.73 9.37
CA PHE A 351 -0.81 15.83 10.34
C PHE A 351 -0.09 15.93 11.69
N LYS A 352 -0.81 16.39 12.73
CA LYS A 352 -0.22 16.72 14.03
C LYS A 352 -0.96 16.10 15.20
N THR A 353 -0.19 15.58 16.16
CA THR A 353 -0.75 15.09 17.43
C THR A 353 -1.26 16.27 18.29
N PRO A 354 -2.45 16.17 18.92
CA PRO A 354 -3.11 17.29 19.60
C PRO A 354 -2.49 17.57 20.97
N ARG A 355 -1.44 18.40 20.99
CA ARG A 355 -0.65 18.66 22.20
C ARG A 355 -1.49 19.18 23.37
N SER A 356 -2.39 20.13 23.11
CA SER A 356 -3.27 20.69 24.16
C SER A 356 -4.17 19.63 24.80
N GLU A 357 -4.69 18.68 24.02
CA GLU A 357 -5.51 17.57 24.54
C GLU A 357 -4.67 16.58 25.34
N MET A 358 -3.44 16.28 24.87
CA MET A 358 -2.48 15.46 25.63
C MET A 358 -2.13 16.12 26.98
N GLN A 359 -1.95 17.44 27.00
CA GLN A 359 -1.73 18.21 28.23
C GLN A 359 -2.90 18.07 29.21
N ALA A 360 -4.11 18.33 28.72
CA ALA A 360 -5.32 18.28 29.52
C ALA A 360 -5.56 16.87 30.07
N ALA A 361 -5.34 15.84 29.25
CA ALA A 361 -5.42 14.45 29.67
C ALA A 361 -4.43 14.12 30.80
N TYR A 362 -3.19 14.61 30.71
CA TYR A 362 -2.19 14.40 31.75
C TYR A 362 -2.56 15.09 33.08
N GLN A 363 -3.20 16.26 33.04
CA GLN A 363 -3.67 16.96 34.22
C GLN A 363 -4.77 16.19 34.97
N VAL A 364 -5.57 15.39 34.26
CA VAL A 364 -6.64 14.57 34.84
C VAL A 364 -6.11 13.21 35.32
N SER A 365 -5.17 12.61 34.59
CA SER A 365 -4.59 11.31 34.94
C SER A 365 -3.10 11.25 34.60
N THR A 366 -2.27 11.05 35.62
CA THR A 366 -0.82 10.99 35.46
C THR A 366 -0.37 9.62 34.96
N GLY A 367 0.44 9.58 33.90
CA GLY A 367 1.01 8.32 33.40
C GLY A 367 1.57 8.45 31.99
N TRP A 368 2.41 7.49 31.58
CA TRP A 368 3.00 7.43 30.23
C TRP A 368 1.92 7.31 29.14
N ASN A 369 0.85 6.57 29.46
CA ASN A 369 -0.25 6.28 28.53
C ASN A 369 -1.12 7.50 28.21
N THR A 370 -1.13 8.52 29.06
CA THR A 370 -1.95 9.74 28.86
C THR A 370 -1.26 10.75 27.96
N GLN A 371 -0.04 10.44 27.53
CA GLN A 371 0.78 11.24 26.63
C GLN A 371 1.04 10.52 25.30
N THR A 372 0.39 9.39 25.05
CA THR A 372 0.63 8.53 23.88
C THR A 372 -0.57 8.57 22.95
N ILE A 373 -0.30 8.72 21.66
CA ILE A 373 -1.31 8.54 20.61
C ILE A 373 -1.10 7.16 20.02
N SER A 374 -2.13 6.31 20.10
CA SER A 374 -1.98 4.89 19.74
C SER A 374 -2.86 4.45 18.57
N MET A 375 -2.38 3.43 17.86
CA MET A 375 -3.14 2.67 16.86
C MET A 375 -3.70 3.53 15.72
N CYS A 376 -2.90 4.45 15.19
CA CYS A 376 -3.28 5.23 14.00
C CYS A 376 -2.89 4.47 12.73
N GLU A 377 -3.76 4.49 11.72
CA GLU A 377 -3.54 3.81 10.43
C GLU A 377 -3.76 4.79 9.28
N PHE A 378 -2.82 4.85 8.33
CA PHE A 378 -2.91 5.67 7.12
C PHE A 378 -2.64 4.77 5.91
N ASN A 379 -3.62 4.62 5.03
CA ASN A 379 -3.55 3.71 3.90
C ASN A 379 -3.85 4.43 2.58
N ASP A 380 -3.15 4.06 1.50
CA ASP A 380 -3.49 4.42 0.11
C ASP A 380 -3.62 5.94 -0.14
N LEU A 381 -2.60 6.71 0.28
CA LEU A 381 -2.60 8.18 0.20
C LEU A 381 -1.43 8.72 -0.64
N ILE A 382 -1.71 9.77 -1.42
CA ILE A 382 -0.69 10.61 -2.05
C ILE A 382 -0.74 11.98 -1.37
N ILE A 383 0.36 12.42 -0.79
CA ILE A 383 0.42 13.66 -0.01
C ILE A 383 1.55 14.53 -0.53
N ILE A 384 1.23 15.73 -0.97
CA ILE A 384 2.15 16.65 -1.64
C ILE A 384 2.18 17.96 -0.87
N GLY A 385 3.34 18.41 -0.42
CA GLY A 385 3.54 19.72 0.18
C GLY A 385 3.87 20.82 -0.84
N ASN A 386 3.80 22.08 -0.41
CA ASN A 386 4.09 23.24 -1.24
C ASN A 386 5.58 23.57 -1.40
N LEU A 387 6.50 22.74 -0.88
CA LEU A 387 7.92 23.00 -0.98
C LEU A 387 8.37 22.96 -2.44
N THR A 388 8.93 24.06 -2.91
CA THR A 388 9.54 24.20 -4.24
C THR A 388 10.86 24.96 -4.14
N ARG A 389 11.61 25.07 -5.24
CA ARG A 389 12.84 25.88 -5.28
C ARG A 389 12.63 27.35 -4.87
N THR A 390 11.42 27.88 -5.07
CA THR A 390 11.10 29.30 -4.87
C THR A 390 10.12 29.57 -3.74
N SER A 391 9.60 28.53 -3.07
CA SER A 391 8.69 28.71 -1.94
C SER A 391 9.40 29.42 -0.78
N THR A 392 8.79 30.48 -0.25
CA THR A 392 9.28 31.21 0.93
C THR A 392 8.70 30.67 2.23
N ILE A 393 7.57 29.99 2.16
CA ILE A 393 6.87 29.34 3.27
C ILE A 393 6.79 27.86 2.94
N HIS A 394 7.22 27.01 3.87
CA HIS A 394 7.38 25.58 3.62
C HIS A 394 6.43 24.77 4.50
N ALA A 395 5.74 23.83 3.89
CA ALA A 395 5.13 22.71 4.58
C ALA A 395 6.20 22.00 5.43
N GLN A 396 6.05 22.08 6.76
CA GLN A 396 7.10 21.66 7.68
C GLN A 396 7.19 20.14 7.76
N LYS A 397 6.27 19.47 8.48
CA LYS A 397 6.19 18.00 8.51
C LYS A 397 4.92 17.51 7.83
N CYS A 398 5.01 16.42 7.06
CA CYS A 398 3.82 15.69 6.63
C CYS A 398 3.18 15.01 7.84
N PHE A 399 3.96 14.23 8.61
CA PHE A 399 3.53 13.60 9.86
C PHE A 399 4.39 14.02 11.06
N ASP A 400 3.79 14.73 12.02
CA ASP A 400 4.34 15.04 13.35
C ASP A 400 3.89 13.98 14.39
N ALA A 401 4.43 12.77 14.24
CA ALA A 401 4.05 11.55 14.95
C ALA A 401 4.78 11.39 16.30
N ALA A 402 4.59 12.33 17.19
CA ALA A 402 5.25 12.31 18.49
C ALA A 402 4.50 11.49 19.54
N ASN A 403 5.24 10.72 20.34
CA ASN A 403 4.70 9.68 21.22
C ASN A 403 3.75 8.73 20.49
N ALA A 404 4.09 8.37 19.25
CA ALA A 404 3.34 7.43 18.42
C ALA A 404 3.58 5.98 18.85
N TYR A 405 2.51 5.27 19.18
CA TYR A 405 2.54 3.86 19.56
C TYR A 405 1.68 3.02 18.61
N LYS A 406 2.27 2.02 17.95
CA LYS A 406 1.56 1.18 16.96
C LYS A 406 0.93 1.97 15.82
N TRP A 407 1.62 2.98 15.30
CA TRP A 407 1.15 3.64 14.07
C TRP A 407 1.55 2.80 12.87
N LYS A 408 0.66 2.76 11.86
CA LYS A 408 0.87 2.04 10.61
C LYS A 408 0.65 2.98 9.43
N TRP A 409 1.62 3.01 8.52
CA TRP A 409 1.50 3.62 7.20
C TRP A 409 1.59 2.51 6.15
N THR A 410 0.60 2.42 5.26
CA THR A 410 0.55 1.40 4.20
C THR A 410 0.32 2.08 2.85
N ASN A 411 1.18 1.84 1.86
CA ASN A 411 1.01 2.39 0.51
C ASN A 411 0.80 3.92 0.52
N VAL A 412 1.73 4.65 1.13
CA VAL A 412 1.68 6.12 1.27
C VAL A 412 2.82 6.75 0.49
N LEU A 413 2.49 7.69 -0.40
CA LEU A 413 3.44 8.54 -1.12
C LEU A 413 3.45 9.94 -0.49
N ILE A 414 4.62 10.43 -0.11
CA ILE A 414 4.83 11.76 0.48
C ILE A 414 5.83 12.53 -0.37
N GLU A 415 5.48 13.74 -0.77
CA GLU A 415 6.30 14.60 -1.61
C GLU A 415 6.42 16.00 -1.03
N ARG A 416 7.60 16.63 -1.15
CA ARG A 416 7.76 18.10 -1.00
C ARG A 416 7.38 18.69 0.35
N PHE A 417 7.87 18.06 1.40
CA PHE A 417 7.88 18.62 2.75
C PHE A 417 9.31 18.93 3.20
N GLN A 418 9.47 19.84 4.16
CA GLN A 418 10.75 19.94 4.85
C GLN A 418 11.09 18.60 5.54
N ASN A 419 10.09 17.96 6.14
CA ASN A 419 10.20 16.68 6.80
C ASN A 419 9.04 15.76 6.36
N GLY A 420 9.33 14.56 5.85
CA GLY A 420 8.29 13.59 5.51
C GLY A 420 7.60 13.04 6.76
N ILE A 421 8.15 11.98 7.34
CA ILE A 421 7.62 11.37 8.57
C ILE A 421 8.58 11.63 9.73
N SER A 422 8.06 12.15 10.85
CA SER A 422 8.82 12.35 12.08
C SER A 422 8.19 11.60 13.26
N ILE A 423 8.83 10.52 13.69
CA ILE A 423 8.45 9.75 14.88
C ILE A 423 9.43 10.08 15.99
N TYR A 424 8.98 10.59 17.13
CA TYR A 424 9.91 10.97 18.20
C TYR A 424 9.29 11.02 19.60
N PRO A 425 10.11 10.86 20.66
CA PRO A 425 9.69 11.14 22.02
C PRO A 425 9.40 12.63 22.20
N LEU A 426 8.17 12.99 22.57
CA LEU A 426 7.84 14.37 22.92
C LEU A 426 8.45 14.72 24.28
N ASP A 427 9.18 15.83 24.36
CA ASP A 427 9.56 16.43 25.64
C ASP A 427 8.31 16.98 26.31
N THR A 428 7.93 16.37 27.43
CA THR A 428 6.75 16.74 28.21
C THR A 428 7.09 17.48 29.51
N SER A 429 8.34 17.90 29.68
CA SER A 429 8.82 18.51 30.93
C SER A 429 8.04 19.76 31.33
N ALA A 430 7.71 20.61 30.35
CA ALA A 430 6.96 21.85 30.55
C ALA A 430 5.59 21.67 31.24
N TRP A 431 4.93 20.52 31.04
CA TRP A 431 3.60 20.27 31.62
C TRP A 431 3.56 19.10 32.62
N THR A 432 4.70 18.45 32.88
CA THR A 432 4.81 17.35 33.86
C THR A 432 5.66 17.68 35.08
N GLY A 433 6.44 18.77 35.06
CA GLY A 433 7.33 19.15 36.16
C GLY A 433 8.57 18.25 36.29
N GLY A 434 8.91 17.46 35.26
CA GLY A 434 10.11 16.60 35.25
C GLY A 434 10.36 15.94 33.89
N VAL A 435 11.43 15.15 33.75
CA VAL A 435 11.76 14.44 32.49
C VAL A 435 10.89 13.19 32.37
N ARG A 436 9.64 13.36 31.94
CA ARG A 436 8.77 12.26 31.51
C ARG A 436 8.61 12.31 29.99
N ILE A 437 8.48 11.14 29.38
CA ILE A 437 8.29 10.97 27.93
C ILE A 437 7.06 10.05 27.77
N GLY A 438 6.39 10.01 26.62
CA GLY A 438 5.31 9.02 26.39
C GLY A 438 5.85 7.64 26.02
N ASN A 439 4.96 6.67 25.75
CA ASN A 439 5.32 5.45 25.01
C ASN A 439 5.41 5.76 23.50
N PHE A 440 6.40 5.19 22.80
CA PHE A 440 6.64 5.45 21.36
C PHE A 440 7.17 4.21 20.60
N TYR A 441 6.52 3.06 20.78
CA TYR A 441 7.00 1.75 20.32
C TYR A 441 6.17 1.15 19.17
N GLU A 442 6.74 0.18 18.45
CA GLU A 442 6.02 -0.76 17.56
C GLU A 442 5.37 -0.10 16.32
N ASN A 443 6.03 0.90 15.73
CA ASN A 443 5.53 1.59 14.54
C ASN A 443 5.89 0.84 13.26
N VAL A 444 5.03 0.90 12.23
CA VAL A 444 5.16 0.13 10.99
C VAL A 444 5.01 1.03 9.76
N LEU A 445 5.99 0.99 8.87
CA LEU A 445 5.92 1.56 7.52
C LEU A 445 5.91 0.40 6.53
N ASP A 446 4.90 0.32 5.67
CA ASP A 446 4.76 -0.72 4.67
C ASP A 446 4.50 -0.08 3.31
N SER A 447 5.43 -0.25 2.38
CA SER A 447 5.35 0.29 1.02
C SER A 447 5.16 1.82 1.04
N VAL A 448 5.97 2.49 1.86
CA VAL A 448 5.97 3.94 2.01
C VAL A 448 7.05 4.53 1.11
N THR A 449 6.67 5.53 0.32
CA THR A 449 7.58 6.27 -0.55
C THR A 449 7.61 7.73 -0.10
N ILE A 450 8.79 8.24 0.20
CA ILE A 450 8.99 9.65 0.53
C ILE A 450 9.96 10.19 -0.51
N ILE A 451 9.58 11.24 -1.22
CA ILE A 451 10.42 11.83 -2.27
C ILE A 451 10.38 13.35 -2.21
N GLU A 452 11.39 14.00 -2.78
CA GLU A 452 11.47 15.47 -2.88
C GLU A 452 11.35 16.21 -1.53
N CYS A 453 11.54 15.52 -0.41
CA CYS A 453 11.60 16.12 0.93
C CYS A 453 13.03 16.59 1.24
N VAL A 454 13.16 17.58 2.13
CA VAL A 454 14.48 18.00 2.62
C VAL A 454 15.08 16.95 3.55
N GLN A 455 14.26 16.43 4.47
CA GLN A 455 14.55 15.27 5.30
C GLN A 455 13.38 14.30 5.18
N HIS A 456 13.64 13.07 4.75
CA HIS A 456 12.56 12.14 4.42
C HIS A 456 11.98 11.48 5.67
N PHE A 457 12.86 10.92 6.50
CA PHE A 457 12.44 10.13 7.65
C PHE A 457 13.26 10.44 8.90
N PHE A 458 12.58 10.83 9.98
CA PHE A 458 13.14 10.92 11.32
C PHE A 458 12.54 9.84 12.20
N ASN A 459 13.37 8.92 12.68
CA ASN A 459 12.98 7.86 13.62
C ASN A 459 13.70 8.02 14.96
N GLY A 460 13.05 8.65 15.93
CA GLY A 460 13.31 8.50 17.36
C GLY A 460 12.43 7.42 18.01
N GLY A 461 11.65 6.68 17.20
CA GLY A 461 10.75 5.60 17.61
C GLY A 461 11.50 4.34 18.04
N ASN A 462 10.94 3.59 19.00
CA ASN A 462 11.48 2.28 19.38
C ASN A 462 10.71 1.16 18.65
N VAL A 463 11.38 0.07 18.29
CA VAL A 463 10.78 -1.09 17.60
C VAL A 463 10.04 -0.64 16.34
N THR A 464 10.69 0.19 15.51
CA THR A 464 10.10 0.67 14.25
C THR A 464 10.46 -0.31 13.13
N GLN A 465 9.45 -0.80 12.43
CA GLN A 465 9.61 -1.72 11.29
C GLN A 465 9.24 -1.01 10.00
N ALA A 466 10.06 -1.18 8.97
CA ALA A 466 9.84 -0.66 7.63
C ALA A 466 9.95 -1.81 6.63
N THR A 467 8.98 -1.94 5.74
CA THR A 467 8.99 -2.87 4.60
C THR A 467 8.79 -2.06 3.33
N ASN A 468 9.64 -2.25 2.31
CA ASN A 468 9.57 -1.50 1.05
C ASN A 468 9.59 0.04 1.23
N LEU A 469 10.49 0.54 2.09
CA LEU A 469 10.67 1.97 2.30
C LEU A 469 11.53 2.56 1.19
N THR A 470 10.98 3.51 0.44
CA THR A 470 11.69 4.21 -0.64
C THR A 470 11.91 5.68 -0.30
N LEU A 471 13.16 6.13 -0.32
CA LEU A 471 13.56 7.52 -0.07
C LEU A 471 14.26 8.07 -1.32
N ALA A 472 13.68 9.03 -2.03
CA ALA A 472 14.31 9.57 -3.22
C ALA A 472 14.45 11.09 -3.23
N GLY A 473 15.54 11.58 -3.82
CA GLY A 473 15.68 12.99 -4.17
C GLY A 473 14.90 13.30 -5.46
N GLY A 474 14.55 14.57 -5.67
CA GLY A 474 13.99 15.02 -6.95
C GLY A 474 14.48 16.38 -7.40
N TYR A 475 14.18 16.73 -8.66
CA TYR A 475 14.71 17.93 -9.33
C TYR A 475 14.00 19.23 -8.90
N VAL A 476 12.77 19.15 -8.37
CA VAL A 476 11.85 20.29 -8.25
C VAL A 476 12.21 21.28 -7.13
N VAL A 477 12.78 20.80 -6.01
CA VAL A 477 13.26 21.66 -4.92
C VAL A 477 14.61 22.31 -5.29
N GLY A 478 15.27 21.85 -6.35
CA GLY A 478 16.50 22.42 -6.91
C GLY A 478 17.79 21.88 -6.28
N LYS A 479 18.79 21.61 -7.13
CA LYS A 479 20.08 20.97 -6.77
C LYS A 479 20.88 21.67 -5.64
N ASN A 480 20.58 22.94 -5.35
CA ASN A 480 21.26 23.74 -4.32
C ASN A 480 20.49 23.84 -2.98
N PHE A 481 19.27 23.31 -2.90
CA PHE A 481 18.37 23.39 -1.73
C PHE A 481 17.94 22.01 -1.22
N VAL A 482 17.71 21.05 -2.13
CA VAL A 482 17.83 19.63 -1.79
C VAL A 482 19.29 19.47 -1.38
N ASN A 483 19.56 19.02 -0.15
CA ASN A 483 20.92 18.72 0.37
C ASN A 483 21.70 19.81 1.12
N LYS A 484 21.02 20.82 1.71
CA LYS A 484 21.62 21.55 2.83
C LYS A 484 21.56 20.82 4.17
N PHE A 485 20.79 19.74 4.26
CA PHE A 485 20.75 18.90 5.45
C PHE A 485 21.57 17.65 5.25
N ASP A 486 22.21 17.27 6.34
CA ASP A 486 23.27 16.28 6.37
C ASP A 486 22.83 14.86 6.03
N TYR A 487 21.51 14.52 6.08
CA TYR A 487 20.95 13.16 5.96
C TYR A 487 19.47 13.11 5.47
N PHE A 488 19.11 12.10 4.67
CA PHE A 488 17.72 11.75 4.27
C PHE A 488 16.98 10.98 5.36
N LEU A 489 17.68 10.04 6.02
CA LEU A 489 17.16 9.25 7.13
C LEU A 489 17.98 9.55 8.38
N ILE A 490 17.30 9.84 9.48
CA ILE A 490 17.92 10.01 10.80
C ILE A 490 17.28 9.02 11.76
N ASN A 491 18.08 8.14 12.35
CA ASN A 491 17.63 7.09 13.26
C ASN A 491 18.30 7.25 14.64
N TYR A 492 17.52 7.56 15.68
CA TYR A 492 17.96 7.72 17.08
C TYR A 492 17.28 6.74 18.05
N GLY A 493 16.31 5.95 17.58
CA GLY A 493 15.51 5.07 18.43
C GLY A 493 16.24 3.81 18.93
N ALA A 494 15.49 2.78 19.29
CA ALA A 494 16.00 1.46 19.62
C ALA A 494 15.25 0.38 18.84
N GLY A 495 15.94 -0.49 18.10
CA GLY A 495 15.32 -1.56 17.31
C GLY A 495 14.65 -1.08 16.03
N PHE A 496 15.41 -0.51 15.09
CA PHE A 496 14.91 -0.20 13.74
C PHE A 496 15.16 -1.37 12.79
N SER A 497 14.15 -1.82 12.05
CA SER A 497 14.30 -2.91 11.07
C SER A 497 13.68 -2.50 9.74
N CYS A 498 14.47 -2.41 8.69
CA CYS A 498 14.04 -2.04 7.35
C CYS A 498 14.31 -3.18 6.36
N ASN A 499 13.28 -3.76 5.76
CA ASN A 499 13.39 -4.80 4.74
C ASN A 499 12.87 -4.31 3.38
N GLY A 500 13.68 -4.41 2.32
CA GLY A 500 13.37 -3.78 1.03
C GLY A 500 13.60 -2.27 1.07
N PHE A 501 14.79 -1.85 1.52
CA PHE A 501 15.14 -0.44 1.59
C PHE A 501 15.62 0.09 0.23
N ASN A 502 15.05 1.18 -0.26
CA ASN A 502 15.52 1.84 -1.48
C ASN A 502 15.84 3.30 -1.20
N ILE A 503 17.01 3.76 -1.63
CA ILE A 503 17.39 5.16 -1.50
C ILE A 503 18.13 5.66 -2.74
N ALA A 504 17.55 6.66 -3.38
CA ALA A 504 18.03 7.16 -4.67
C ALA A 504 18.08 8.70 -4.64
N PRO A 505 19.23 9.31 -4.33
CA PRO A 505 19.40 10.74 -4.54
C PRO A 505 19.28 11.10 -6.03
N ALA A 506 18.90 12.35 -6.33
CA ALA A 506 18.59 12.78 -7.70
C ALA A 506 19.82 12.92 -8.63
N ASP A 507 21.03 12.96 -8.07
CA ASP A 507 22.31 13.13 -8.78
C ASP A 507 23.45 12.72 -7.84
N ASP A 508 24.70 12.76 -8.30
CA ASP A 508 25.91 12.65 -7.45
C ASP A 508 26.04 13.90 -6.56
N GLN A 509 25.17 13.94 -5.56
CA GLN A 509 25.09 15.03 -4.62
C GLN A 509 26.33 14.95 -3.74
N GLN A 510 27.19 15.97 -3.83
CA GLN A 510 28.29 16.15 -2.89
C GLN A 510 27.76 16.56 -1.51
N LEU A 511 27.01 15.65 -0.87
CA LEU A 511 26.49 15.84 0.47
C LEU A 511 27.68 16.15 1.40
N ALA A 512 27.50 17.15 2.26
CA ALA A 512 28.52 17.52 3.25
C ALA A 512 28.78 16.39 4.27
N LYS A 513 27.79 15.50 4.48
CA LYS A 513 27.87 14.36 5.41
C LYS A 513 27.49 13.04 4.75
N ALA A 514 26.29 12.49 4.94
CA ALA A 514 25.90 11.15 4.47
C ALA A 514 24.42 11.03 4.11
N LEU A 515 23.98 9.99 3.42
CA LEU A 515 22.54 9.81 3.16
C LEU A 515 21.77 9.40 4.43
N ILE A 516 22.40 8.66 5.33
CA ILE A 516 21.75 8.10 6.52
C ILE A 516 22.58 8.40 7.75
N TYR A 517 21.96 8.93 8.79
CA TYR A 517 22.53 8.99 10.12
C TYR A 517 21.89 7.94 11.01
N ASP A 518 22.68 7.06 11.59
CA ASP A 518 22.19 6.02 12.49
C ASP A 518 22.93 6.03 13.84
N ALA A 519 22.17 6.29 14.90
CA ALA A 519 22.58 6.25 16.30
C ALA A 519 21.72 5.25 17.11
N CYS A 520 21.04 4.33 16.44
CA CYS A 520 20.05 3.46 17.04
C CYS A 520 20.66 2.36 17.91
N GLN A 521 19.96 2.00 18.99
CA GLN A 521 20.29 0.84 19.83
C GLN A 521 19.81 -0.45 19.16
N GLY A 522 20.45 -0.85 18.06
CA GLY A 522 20.05 -2.01 17.26
C GLY A 522 19.32 -1.61 15.99
N SER A 523 19.99 -1.69 14.84
CA SER A 523 19.36 -1.45 13.54
C SER A 523 19.67 -2.54 12.51
N TYR A 524 18.69 -2.82 11.65
CA TYR A 524 18.78 -3.76 10.54
C TYR A 524 18.27 -3.11 9.27
N TYR A 525 19.02 -3.23 8.18
CA TYR A 525 18.67 -2.74 6.85
C TYR A 525 18.93 -3.87 5.85
N SER A 526 17.94 -4.24 5.05
CA SER A 526 18.06 -5.27 4.01
C SER A 526 17.34 -4.92 2.72
N GLY A 527 17.73 -5.57 1.63
CA GLY A 527 17.10 -5.39 0.32
C GLY A 527 17.43 -4.05 -0.34
N GLY A 528 18.58 -3.46 0.03
CA GLY A 528 19.08 -2.15 -0.36
C GLY A 528 19.30 -1.94 -1.87
N TYR A 529 18.54 -1.05 -2.53
CA TYR A 529 18.97 -0.36 -3.76
C TYR A 529 19.52 1.03 -3.44
N THR A 530 20.73 1.35 -3.92
CA THR A 530 21.30 2.71 -3.83
C THR A 530 22.24 3.03 -4.98
N GLU A 531 22.22 4.28 -5.41
CA GLU A 531 23.08 4.86 -6.44
C GLU A 531 23.52 6.29 -6.04
N TRP A 532 24.62 6.78 -6.62
CA TRP A 532 25.01 8.21 -6.58
C TRP A 532 25.17 8.83 -5.17
N PHE A 533 26.17 8.42 -4.37
CA PHE A 533 26.38 8.96 -3.02
C PHE A 533 27.86 9.19 -2.68
N ASN A 534 28.22 10.31 -2.05
CA ASN A 534 29.57 10.45 -1.49
C ASN A 534 29.78 9.67 -0.19
N THR A 535 28.83 9.74 0.75
CA THR A 535 28.83 8.93 1.97
C THR A 535 27.45 8.32 2.15
N PHE A 536 27.36 7.02 2.37
CA PHE A 536 26.07 6.36 2.50
C PHE A 536 25.53 6.41 3.93
N PHE A 537 26.25 5.84 4.89
CA PHE A 537 25.91 5.89 6.32
C PHE A 537 26.92 6.73 7.11
N GLU A 538 26.42 7.55 8.03
CA GLU A 538 27.16 8.09 9.17
C GLU A 538 26.63 7.44 10.46
N LEU A 539 27.48 6.63 11.09
CA LEU A 539 27.15 5.88 12.30
C LEU A 539 27.67 6.64 13.52
N ASP A 540 26.78 6.98 14.44
CA ASP A 540 27.13 7.52 15.76
C ASP A 540 26.96 6.39 16.76
N MET A 541 28.02 6.05 17.48
CA MET A 541 28.02 4.90 18.40
C MET A 541 27.77 5.40 19.83
N PRO A 542 26.51 5.48 20.29
CA PRO A 542 26.24 5.82 21.69
C PRO A 542 26.76 4.71 22.62
N ALA A 543 26.84 5.01 23.92
CA ALA A 543 27.29 4.11 24.98
C ALA A 543 26.60 2.72 25.02
N ARG A 544 25.49 2.53 24.30
CA ARG A 544 24.69 1.30 24.22
C ARG A 544 24.24 0.99 22.78
N MET A 545 25.16 0.98 21.82
CA MET A 545 24.83 0.51 20.47
C MET A 545 24.48 -1.00 20.52
N GLY A 546 23.24 -1.35 20.17
CA GLY A 546 22.70 -2.72 20.26
C GLY A 546 23.02 -3.62 19.05
N GLY A 547 23.92 -3.17 18.17
CA GLY A 547 24.26 -3.81 16.90
C GLY A 547 23.76 -3.04 15.67
N PHE A 548 24.41 -3.24 14.53
CA PHE A 548 24.01 -2.67 13.24
C PHE A 548 24.17 -3.77 12.18
N LYS A 549 23.15 -4.02 11.36
CA LYS A 549 23.25 -5.01 10.29
C LYS A 549 22.79 -4.41 8.98
N TYR A 550 23.61 -4.55 7.95
CA TYR A 550 23.30 -4.12 6.59
C TYR A 550 23.45 -5.32 5.63
N ASP A 551 22.38 -5.60 4.90
CA ASP A 551 22.31 -6.68 3.92
C ASP A 551 21.99 -6.09 2.54
N ALA A 552 23.03 -5.84 1.77
CA ALA A 552 22.93 -5.24 0.44
C ALA A 552 22.46 -6.26 -0.59
N SER A 553 21.39 -5.94 -1.32
CA SER A 553 21.02 -6.66 -2.54
C SER A 553 21.61 -5.99 -3.79
N HIS A 554 21.57 -4.64 -3.90
CA HIS A 554 22.06 -3.88 -5.06
C HIS A 554 22.62 -2.51 -4.63
N THR A 555 23.91 -2.41 -4.31
CA THR A 555 24.56 -1.13 -3.94
C THR A 555 25.55 -0.73 -5.04
N PHE A 556 25.29 0.37 -5.75
CA PHE A 556 26.21 0.94 -6.74
C PHE A 556 27.13 1.97 -6.09
N LYS A 557 28.44 1.78 -6.24
CA LYS A 557 29.48 2.60 -5.59
C LYS A 557 30.55 3.01 -6.60
N TYR A 558 30.94 4.28 -6.60
CA TYR A 558 32.22 4.72 -7.18
C TYR A 558 33.38 4.53 -6.17
N PRO A 559 34.62 4.32 -6.62
CA PRO A 559 35.77 4.10 -5.74
C PRO A 559 35.94 5.14 -4.63
N GLU A 560 35.62 6.40 -4.92
CA GLU A 560 35.70 7.57 -4.03
C GLU A 560 34.61 7.60 -2.95
N HIS A 561 33.50 6.87 -3.11
CA HIS A 561 32.40 6.92 -2.16
C HIS A 561 32.72 6.20 -0.84
N ILE A 562 32.16 6.67 0.26
CA ILE A 562 32.27 6.11 1.60
C ILE A 562 30.97 5.38 1.94
N MET A 563 31.03 4.08 2.23
CA MET A 563 29.83 3.32 2.60
C MET A 563 29.41 3.59 4.04
N PHE A 564 30.37 3.59 4.96
CA PHE A 564 30.13 3.79 6.38
C PHE A 564 31.19 4.74 6.93
N LYS A 565 30.75 5.84 7.51
CA LYS A 565 31.58 6.82 8.22
C LYS A 565 31.19 6.76 9.68
N PHE A 566 32.16 6.64 10.59
CA PHE A 566 31.90 6.74 12.02
C PHE A 566 32.09 8.20 12.45
N LYS A 567 31.11 8.76 13.16
CA LYS A 567 31.15 10.17 13.58
C LYS A 567 32.18 10.40 14.69
N ASP A 568 32.17 9.54 15.71
CA ASP A 568 33.11 9.52 16.82
C ASP A 568 33.44 8.06 17.20
N GLY A 569 34.73 7.75 17.38
CA GLY A 569 35.19 6.43 17.80
C GLY A 569 36.67 6.44 18.10
N VAL A 570 37.07 5.97 19.29
CA VAL A 570 38.48 5.77 19.63
C VAL A 570 38.72 4.27 19.63
N PHE A 571 39.49 3.79 18.65
CA PHE A 571 39.99 2.42 18.68
C PHE A 571 40.89 2.24 19.91
N SER A 572 40.84 1.07 20.53
CA SER A 572 41.77 0.75 21.62
C SER A 572 43.21 0.84 21.11
N LYS A 573 44.04 1.66 21.75
CA LYS A 573 45.47 1.79 21.40
C LYS A 573 46.18 0.49 21.72
N TYR A 574 46.89 -0.10 20.77
CA TYR A 574 47.69 -1.30 21.02
C TYR A 574 49.07 -0.89 21.53
N ILE A 575 49.46 -1.35 22.71
CA ILE A 575 50.79 -1.13 23.27
C ILE A 575 51.66 -2.30 22.83
N TYR A 576 52.64 -2.03 21.95
CA TYR A 576 53.49 -3.06 21.36
C TYR A 576 54.38 -3.73 22.39
N GLU A 577 54.88 -2.99 23.38
CA GLU A 577 55.81 -3.50 24.39
C GLU A 577 55.18 -4.57 25.30
N THR A 578 53.88 -4.45 25.55
CA THR A 578 53.14 -5.33 26.46
C THR A 578 52.20 -6.28 25.73
N SER A 579 52.04 -6.12 24.41
CA SER A 579 51.02 -6.80 23.63
C SER A 579 49.59 -6.62 24.17
N THR A 580 49.31 -5.49 24.83
CA THR A 580 48.01 -5.20 25.44
C THR A 580 47.33 -4.01 24.79
N ARG A 581 45.99 -4.08 24.62
CA ARG A 581 45.17 -2.93 24.22
C ARG A 581 44.89 -2.04 25.43
N THR A 582 45.24 -0.75 25.36
CA THR A 582 44.75 0.26 26.31
C THR A 582 43.41 0.77 25.86
N VAL A 583 42.45 0.71 26.79
CA VAL A 583 41.10 1.26 26.60
C VAL A 583 41.22 2.78 26.74
N PRO A 584 40.94 3.58 25.70
CA PRO A 584 40.88 5.01 25.82
C PRO A 584 39.58 5.32 26.56
N ASN A 585 39.67 5.52 27.88
CA ASN A 585 38.56 6.06 28.65
C ASN A 585 38.36 7.53 28.25
N LYS A 586 37.63 7.79 27.17
CA LYS A 586 37.17 9.16 26.89
C LYS A 586 35.89 9.39 27.68
N PHE A 587 36.01 10.08 28.81
CA PHE A 587 34.89 10.66 29.53
C PHE A 587 34.72 12.11 29.03
N GLU A 588 33.64 12.40 28.32
CA GLU A 588 33.23 13.77 27.99
C GLU A 588 31.76 13.94 28.41
N ASN A 589 31.42 15.04 29.07
CA ASN A 589 30.07 15.42 29.47
C ASN A 589 29.27 14.34 30.25
N GLY A 590 29.93 13.59 31.15
CA GLY A 590 29.27 12.58 31.99
C GLY A 590 28.80 11.33 31.25
N ARG A 591 29.17 11.15 29.98
CA ARG A 591 28.89 9.94 29.20
C ARG A 591 30.19 9.15 28.98
N LEU A 592 30.13 7.85 29.28
CA LEU A 592 31.14 6.88 28.86
C LEU A 592 30.96 6.62 27.37
N TYR A 593 31.94 7.02 26.55
CA TYR A 593 31.98 6.60 25.15
C TYR A 593 32.43 5.13 25.09
N ASN A 594 31.85 4.37 24.16
CA ASN A 594 31.83 2.91 24.24
C ASN A 594 33.25 2.30 24.24
N ASN A 595 33.52 1.45 25.24
CA ASN A 595 34.76 0.71 25.44
C ASN A 595 34.88 -0.54 24.53
N TYR A 596 33.91 -0.80 23.63
CA TYR A 596 33.77 -2.10 22.96
C TYR A 596 33.29 -2.04 21.51
N LEU A 597 34.01 -1.32 20.64
CA LEU A 597 33.88 -1.53 19.18
C LEU A 597 34.12 -3.01 18.79
N ASN A 598 34.87 -3.74 19.62
CA ASN A 598 35.11 -5.18 19.49
C ASN A 598 33.89 -6.08 19.84
N HIS A 599 32.88 -5.58 20.56
CA HIS A 599 31.68 -6.36 20.94
C HIS A 599 30.40 -5.89 20.24
N THR A 600 30.42 -4.75 19.53
CA THR A 600 29.30 -4.32 18.71
C THR A 600 29.24 -5.19 17.46
N GLY A 601 28.33 -6.16 17.44
CA GLY A 601 28.06 -7.01 16.29
C GLY A 601 27.59 -6.16 15.12
N ILE A 602 28.51 -5.88 14.19
CA ILE A 602 28.15 -5.32 12.89
C ILE A 602 27.93 -6.51 11.95
N GLY A 603 26.72 -6.70 11.43
CA GLY A 603 26.44 -7.82 10.55
C GLY A 603 26.48 -7.38 9.09
N PHE A 604 27.38 -7.93 8.29
CA PHE A 604 27.24 -7.91 6.83
C PHE A 604 26.62 -9.24 6.42
N GLY A 605 25.46 -9.20 5.75
CA GLY A 605 24.67 -10.41 5.43
C GLY A 605 25.46 -11.51 4.69
N ALA A 606 24.93 -12.74 4.74
CA ALA A 606 25.52 -13.93 4.12
C ALA A 606 25.62 -13.84 2.58
N SER A 607 24.90 -12.89 1.99
CA SER A 607 24.84 -12.60 0.55
C SER A 607 25.33 -11.19 0.26
N SER A 608 26.25 -10.65 1.07
CA SER A 608 26.83 -9.34 0.76
C SER A 608 27.60 -9.45 -0.55
N GLU A 609 26.93 -9.06 -1.63
CA GLU A 609 27.59 -8.68 -2.87
C GLU A 609 28.62 -7.56 -2.61
N LEU A 610 28.58 -6.88 -1.47
CA LEU A 610 29.67 -6.03 -0.97
C LEU A 610 30.99 -6.78 -0.68
N ILE A 611 31.01 -8.10 -0.48
CA ILE A 611 32.23 -8.93 -0.37
C ILE A 611 32.43 -9.80 -1.61
N THR A 612 31.53 -9.73 -2.59
CA THR A 612 31.62 -10.55 -3.81
C THR A 612 31.84 -9.68 -5.05
N ASN A 613 31.16 -8.53 -5.12
CA ASN A 613 31.25 -7.48 -6.12
C ASN A 613 32.25 -6.35 -5.78
N PHE A 614 32.54 -6.05 -4.50
CA PHE A 614 33.68 -5.18 -4.14
C PHE A 614 35.01 -5.73 -4.68
N PHE A 615 35.11 -7.05 -4.79
CA PHE A 615 36.27 -7.76 -5.36
C PHE A 615 36.07 -8.14 -6.85
N LYS A 616 34.94 -7.79 -7.48
CA LYS A 616 34.62 -8.11 -8.90
C LYS A 616 35.04 -7.01 -9.87
N TYR A 617 35.08 -5.75 -9.43
CA TYR A 617 35.34 -4.59 -10.30
C TYR A 617 36.72 -3.95 -10.13
N VAL A 618 37.55 -4.45 -9.20
CA VAL A 618 38.89 -3.91 -8.93
C VAL A 618 39.93 -5.03 -9.12
N PRO A 619 40.79 -4.99 -10.15
CA PRO A 619 41.87 -5.99 -10.34
C PRO A 619 43.03 -5.82 -9.33
N GLN A 620 42.86 -4.91 -8.37
CA GLN A 620 43.80 -4.55 -7.33
C GLN A 620 43.06 -4.36 -6.00
N TYR A 621 43.60 -4.88 -4.90
CA TYR A 621 43.05 -4.69 -3.56
C TYR A 621 43.91 -3.65 -2.82
N ASP A 622 43.49 -2.40 -2.87
CA ASP A 622 44.09 -1.32 -2.07
C ASP A 622 43.12 -1.00 -0.93
N PHE A 623 43.53 -1.24 0.33
CA PHE A 623 42.67 -1.06 1.51
C PHE A 623 42.36 0.41 1.83
N LYS A 624 42.80 1.33 0.95
CA LYS A 624 42.60 2.78 0.95
C LYS A 624 41.16 3.26 1.12
N TYR A 625 40.17 2.43 0.77
CA TYR A 625 38.76 2.86 0.65
C TYR A 625 37.77 2.15 1.60
N GLY A 626 38.22 1.86 2.83
CA GLY A 626 37.36 1.77 4.01
C GLY A 626 36.47 0.53 4.10
N LEU A 627 37.04 -0.56 4.62
CA LEU A 627 36.32 -1.38 5.59
C LEU A 627 36.67 -0.78 6.97
N TYR A 628 35.77 -0.75 7.94
CA TYR A 628 36.11 -0.35 9.31
C TYR A 628 35.47 -1.37 10.24
N GLY A 629 36.31 -2.13 10.93
CA GLY A 629 36.03 -2.91 12.15
C GLY A 629 34.67 -3.62 12.24
N VAL A 630 34.60 -4.91 11.92
CA VAL A 630 33.36 -5.72 12.06
C VAL A 630 33.65 -7.18 12.46
N SER A 631 32.87 -7.70 13.42
CA SER A 631 32.81 -9.12 13.79
C SER A 631 31.69 -9.87 13.05
N GLY A 632 31.94 -11.12 12.64
CA GLY A 632 30.89 -12.01 12.15
C GLY A 632 29.89 -12.38 13.26
N LEU A 633 28.67 -12.78 12.86
CA LEU A 633 27.56 -13.19 13.75
C LEU A 633 27.92 -14.30 14.77
N SER A 634 29.04 -15.00 14.58
CA SER A 634 29.50 -16.10 15.42
C SER A 634 30.69 -15.78 16.33
N ASN A 635 31.13 -14.52 16.45
CA ASN A 635 32.36 -14.12 17.16
C ASN A 635 33.66 -14.75 16.62
N ASP A 636 33.63 -15.43 15.48
CA ASP A 636 34.75 -16.28 15.10
C ASP A 636 35.95 -15.50 14.51
N LEU A 637 35.69 -14.36 13.86
CA LEU A 637 36.72 -13.61 13.15
C LEU A 637 36.53 -12.10 13.34
N VAL A 638 37.57 -11.44 13.83
CA VAL A 638 37.64 -9.99 14.04
C VAL A 638 38.57 -9.38 13.01
N TYR A 639 38.06 -8.48 12.18
CA TYR A 639 38.86 -7.69 11.24
C TYR A 639 38.92 -6.23 11.72
N ASP A 640 40.11 -5.67 11.82
CA ASP A 640 40.40 -4.31 12.31
C ASP A 640 41.10 -3.54 11.17
N VAL A 641 40.48 -2.48 10.64
CA VAL A 641 41.11 -1.69 9.57
C VAL A 641 41.94 -0.61 10.22
N LYS A 642 43.25 -0.77 10.04
CA LYS A 642 44.23 0.09 10.67
C LYS A 642 44.59 1.19 9.69
N ARG A 643 44.27 2.44 10.05
CA ARG A 643 45.14 3.56 9.68
C ARG A 643 46.40 3.35 10.53
N PHE A 644 47.53 3.06 9.90
CA PHE A 644 48.76 2.85 10.67
C PHE A 644 48.99 4.06 11.58
N GLU A 645 49.33 3.78 12.84
CA GLU A 645 49.83 4.77 13.79
C GLU A 645 51.04 5.52 13.20
N SER A 646 51.52 6.57 13.86
CA SER A 646 52.51 7.58 13.44
C SER A 646 53.87 7.11 12.87
N VAL A 647 54.02 5.86 12.46
CA VAL A 647 55.19 5.26 11.84
C VAL A 647 54.76 4.72 10.47
N ASP A 648 54.98 5.52 9.42
CA ASP A 648 54.78 5.10 8.02
C ASP A 648 55.71 3.92 7.71
N THR A 649 55.12 2.77 7.33
CA THR A 649 55.84 1.54 6.91
C THR A 649 56.68 1.74 5.65
N GLY A 650 56.41 2.84 4.94
CA GLY A 650 57.08 3.29 3.74
C GLY A 650 56.68 2.56 2.46
N PHE A 651 55.51 1.90 2.48
CA PHE A 651 54.81 1.38 1.32
C PHE A 651 53.61 2.28 0.96
N THR A 652 53.06 2.12 -0.25
CA THR A 652 52.23 3.13 -0.96
C THR A 652 50.87 3.45 -0.36
N SER A 653 50.39 2.69 0.63
CA SER A 653 49.04 2.83 1.18
C SER A 653 49.08 3.08 2.69
N ARG A 654 48.57 4.24 3.13
CA ARG A 654 48.37 4.57 4.56
C ARG A 654 47.32 3.68 5.27
N TYR A 655 46.90 2.59 4.64
CA TYR A 655 45.71 1.81 4.97
C TYR A 655 46.02 0.32 4.81
N GLY A 656 45.70 -0.47 5.84
CA GLY A 656 45.82 -1.93 5.81
C GLY A 656 44.75 -2.59 6.67
N ILE A 657 44.59 -3.91 6.51
CA ILE A 657 43.68 -4.73 7.32
C ILE A 657 44.46 -5.57 8.32
N ARG A 658 43.94 -5.69 9.53
CA ARG A 658 44.41 -6.64 10.54
C ARG A 658 43.35 -7.71 10.73
N LEU A 659 43.69 -8.97 10.51
CA LEU A 659 42.80 -10.10 10.70
C LEU A 659 43.19 -10.79 12.00
N ILE A 660 42.21 -11.07 12.86
CA ILE A 660 42.39 -11.72 14.15
C ILE A 660 41.40 -12.88 14.23
N ASN A 661 41.90 -14.09 14.33
CA ASN A 661 41.09 -15.27 14.66
C ASN A 661 41.30 -15.61 16.14
N PRO A 662 40.41 -15.19 17.05
CA PRO A 662 40.50 -15.52 18.47
C PRO A 662 40.02 -16.94 18.81
N THR A 663 39.56 -17.73 17.84
CA THR A 663 38.95 -19.04 18.09
C THR A 663 39.95 -20.19 18.11
N ASN A 664 39.47 -21.35 18.55
CA ASN A 664 40.21 -22.61 18.53
C ASN A 664 40.18 -23.32 17.16
N ASN A 665 39.48 -22.78 16.16
CA ASN A 665 39.34 -23.37 14.83
C ASN A 665 39.96 -22.45 13.78
N SER A 666 40.42 -23.00 12.64
CA SER A 666 40.85 -22.18 11.50
C SER A 666 39.65 -21.57 10.77
N ILE A 667 39.83 -20.38 10.20
CA ILE A 667 38.79 -19.68 9.44
C ILE A 667 39.35 -19.29 8.08
N ASP A 668 38.61 -19.57 7.01
CA ASP A 668 39.02 -19.27 5.64
C ASP A 668 38.29 -18.02 5.13
N LEU A 669 39.05 -16.98 4.77
CA LEU A 669 38.55 -15.84 4.03
C LEU A 669 38.75 -16.09 2.53
N SER A 670 37.66 -16.31 1.80
CA SER A 670 37.69 -16.52 0.36
C SER A 670 37.48 -15.20 -0.41
N LEU A 671 38.42 -14.84 -1.28
CA LEU A 671 38.33 -13.70 -2.20
C LEU A 671 38.10 -14.24 -3.62
N PRO A 672 36.98 -13.92 -4.28
CA PRO A 672 36.72 -14.39 -5.63
C PRO A 672 37.71 -13.80 -6.64
N LEU A 673 38.19 -14.64 -7.55
CA LEU A 673 39.03 -14.27 -8.70
C LEU A 673 38.27 -14.46 -10.00
N ASN A 674 38.09 -13.36 -10.73
CA ASN A 674 37.62 -13.35 -12.11
C ASN A 674 38.79 -12.97 -13.03
N ASN A 675 39.60 -13.95 -13.41
CA ASN A 675 40.81 -13.70 -14.19
C ASN A 675 40.59 -14.06 -15.67
N GLN A 676 40.85 -13.11 -16.57
CA GLN A 676 40.81 -13.35 -18.02
C GLN A 676 42.10 -13.98 -18.56
N SER A 677 43.19 -14.01 -17.77
CA SER A 677 44.49 -14.50 -18.22
C SER A 677 44.99 -15.74 -17.48
N VAL A 678 45.59 -16.64 -18.26
CA VAL A 678 46.23 -17.88 -17.81
C VAL A 678 47.55 -17.52 -17.10
N MET A 679 47.68 -17.86 -15.80
CA MET A 679 48.82 -17.58 -14.91
C MET A 679 48.97 -16.13 -14.42
N ALA A 680 48.13 -15.70 -13.46
CA ALA A 680 48.38 -14.45 -12.71
C ALA A 680 49.15 -14.73 -11.42
N LYS A 681 49.98 -13.77 -11.00
CA LYS A 681 50.65 -13.78 -9.69
C LYS A 681 49.98 -12.76 -8.78
N VAL A 682 49.55 -13.16 -7.61
CA VAL A 682 48.97 -12.28 -6.60
C VAL A 682 50.03 -12.01 -5.55
N VAL A 683 50.35 -10.74 -5.35
CA VAL A 683 51.33 -10.29 -4.36
C VAL A 683 50.59 -9.88 -3.09
N PHE A 684 51.09 -10.28 -1.93
CA PHE A 684 50.62 -9.92 -0.60
C PHE A 684 51.73 -9.21 0.16
N LEU A 685 51.52 -7.97 0.57
CA LEU A 685 52.36 -7.31 1.56
C LEU A 685 51.70 -7.51 2.92
N TYR A 686 52.35 -8.26 3.80
CA TYR A 686 51.78 -8.67 5.07
C TYR A 686 52.80 -8.67 6.20
N ARG A 687 52.33 -8.58 7.43
CA ARG A 687 53.11 -8.71 8.66
C ARG A 687 52.42 -9.71 9.58
N PRO A 688 53.02 -10.88 9.84
CA PRO A 688 52.47 -11.82 10.81
C PRO A 688 52.67 -11.29 12.23
N ILE A 689 51.60 -11.21 13.02
CA ILE A 689 51.66 -10.80 14.42
C ILE A 689 51.64 -12.02 15.34
N LYS A 690 50.80 -13.03 15.01
CA LYS A 690 50.66 -14.26 15.79
C LYS A 690 50.20 -15.42 14.90
N ASN A 691 50.80 -16.60 15.03
CA ASN A 691 50.37 -17.86 14.39
C ASN A 691 49.93 -17.72 12.91
N PHE A 692 50.66 -16.95 12.10
CA PHE A 692 50.37 -16.73 10.69
C PHE A 692 51.64 -16.80 9.84
N THR A 693 51.56 -17.42 8.66
CA THR A 693 52.68 -17.63 7.73
C THR A 693 52.24 -17.40 6.28
N HIS A 694 53.17 -17.26 5.33
CA HIS A 694 52.83 -17.06 3.91
C HIS A 694 51.99 -18.21 3.32
N GLU A 695 52.13 -19.44 3.82
CA GLU A 695 51.37 -20.61 3.35
C GLU A 695 49.86 -20.51 3.63
N ASN A 696 49.48 -19.59 4.51
CA ASN A 696 48.09 -19.26 4.79
C ASN A 696 47.42 -18.50 3.64
N PHE A 697 48.18 -17.92 2.71
CA PHE A 697 47.66 -17.43 1.44
C PHE A 697 47.64 -18.58 0.44
N LYS A 698 46.45 -18.93 -0.01
CA LYS A 698 46.17 -20.06 -0.88
C LYS A 698 45.41 -19.60 -2.12
N SER A 699 45.54 -20.31 -3.22
CA SER A 699 44.60 -20.21 -4.33
C SER A 699 43.88 -21.53 -4.46
N ASN A 700 42.55 -21.48 -4.48
CA ASN A 700 41.70 -22.60 -4.78
C ASN A 700 41.22 -22.45 -6.22
N VAL A 701 41.86 -23.18 -7.12
CA VAL A 701 41.42 -23.31 -8.51
C VAL A 701 40.60 -24.60 -8.61
N LEU A 702 39.36 -24.46 -9.05
CA LEU A 702 38.49 -25.61 -9.29
C LEU A 702 39.11 -26.51 -10.37
N GLY A 703 39.42 -27.75 -10.01
CA GLY A 703 39.73 -28.79 -11.00
C GLY A 703 38.48 -29.16 -11.80
N PHE A 704 38.68 -29.88 -12.92
CA PHE A 704 37.62 -30.33 -13.84
C PHE A 704 36.40 -31.01 -13.17
N ASN A 705 36.58 -31.67 -12.02
CA ASN A 705 35.52 -32.40 -11.32
C ASN A 705 34.78 -31.54 -10.26
N GLY A 706 35.05 -30.23 -10.16
CA GLY A 706 34.56 -29.39 -9.06
C GLY A 706 35.26 -29.66 -7.72
N THR A 707 36.33 -30.46 -7.72
CA THR A 707 37.15 -30.79 -6.54
C THR A 707 38.42 -29.95 -6.48
N ASN A 708 38.81 -29.50 -5.28
CA ASN A 708 39.99 -28.70 -4.96
C ASN A 708 41.31 -29.49 -5.14
N ALA A 709 41.68 -29.81 -6.38
CA ALA A 709 42.82 -30.71 -6.64
C ALA A 709 44.19 -30.01 -6.61
N ARG A 710 44.26 -28.69 -6.77
CA ARG A 710 45.53 -27.93 -6.74
C ARG A 710 45.37 -26.67 -5.89
N ILE A 711 45.81 -26.77 -4.63
CA ILE A 711 46.01 -25.61 -3.76
C ILE A 711 47.42 -25.11 -4.03
N SER A 712 47.57 -23.96 -4.67
CA SER A 712 48.84 -23.23 -4.65
C SER A 712 48.91 -22.43 -3.36
N THR A 713 50.05 -22.46 -2.67
CA THR A 713 50.33 -21.63 -1.49
C THR A 713 51.27 -20.50 -1.88
N ALA A 714 51.23 -19.37 -1.16
CA ALA A 714 52.14 -18.28 -1.45
C ALA A 714 53.55 -18.57 -0.94
N GLU A 715 54.54 -17.99 -1.62
CA GLU A 715 55.97 -18.04 -1.27
C GLU A 715 56.44 -16.66 -0.80
N ILE A 716 57.36 -16.60 0.16
CA ILE A 716 57.99 -15.32 0.53
C ILE A 716 58.96 -14.89 -0.57
N MET A 717 58.73 -13.68 -1.09
CA MET A 717 59.61 -13.02 -2.04
C MET A 717 60.63 -12.12 -1.36
N VAL A 718 60.21 -11.36 -0.35
CA VAL A 718 61.05 -10.41 0.36
C VAL A 718 60.67 -10.44 1.84
N ASP A 719 61.66 -10.53 2.71
CA ASP A 719 61.53 -10.22 4.13
C ASP A 719 62.22 -8.88 4.37
N TYR A 720 61.46 -7.87 4.78
CA TYR A 720 61.98 -6.50 4.95
C TYR A 720 62.72 -6.31 6.28
N GLY A 721 62.78 -7.34 7.14
CA GLY A 721 63.51 -7.31 8.41
C GLY A 721 62.88 -6.43 9.50
N ASN A 722 61.70 -5.85 9.23
CA ASN A 722 60.87 -5.07 10.15
C ASN A 722 59.48 -5.73 10.35
N ASP A 723 59.48 -7.07 10.31
CA ASP A 723 58.31 -7.97 10.32
C ASP A 723 57.39 -7.91 9.09
N TRP A 724 57.52 -6.89 8.23
CA TRP A 724 56.85 -6.88 6.94
C TRP A 724 57.50 -7.86 5.96
N LYS A 725 56.65 -8.57 5.23
CA LYS A 725 57.03 -9.58 4.25
C LYS A 725 56.19 -9.39 3.00
N LEU A 726 56.81 -9.60 1.85
CA LEU A 726 56.14 -9.70 0.56
C LEU A 726 56.01 -11.18 0.22
N ALA A 727 54.79 -11.70 0.13
CA ALA A 727 54.51 -13.04 -0.38
C ALA A 727 53.89 -12.97 -1.79
N VAL A 728 54.11 -14.00 -2.60
CA VAL A 728 53.52 -14.14 -3.93
C VAL A 728 52.84 -15.48 -4.08
N LEU A 729 51.59 -15.44 -4.50
CA LEU A 729 50.74 -16.59 -4.80
C LEU A 729 50.56 -16.71 -6.31
N GLU A 730 50.92 -17.84 -6.89
CA GLU A 730 50.65 -18.12 -8.30
C GLU A 730 49.25 -18.71 -8.47
N VAL A 731 48.46 -18.17 -9.41
CA VAL A 731 47.11 -18.66 -9.73
C VAL A 731 47.11 -19.29 -11.12
N THR A 732 47.06 -20.61 -11.16
CA THR A 732 47.04 -21.44 -12.37
C THR A 732 45.63 -22.00 -12.61
N SER A 733 44.80 -21.36 -13.44
CA SER A 733 43.49 -21.92 -13.81
C SER A 733 43.57 -22.85 -15.02
N GLU A 734 43.05 -24.08 -14.88
CA GLU A 734 42.87 -25.06 -15.97
C GLU A 734 41.44 -25.08 -16.53
N GLN A 735 40.45 -24.63 -15.76
CA GLN A 735 39.07 -24.47 -16.21
C GLN A 735 38.50 -23.13 -15.82
N THR A 736 38.04 -22.39 -16.82
CA THR A 736 37.11 -21.27 -16.70
C THR A 736 37.60 -20.08 -15.85
N ARG A 737 36.98 -18.92 -16.11
CA ARG A 737 37.30 -17.59 -15.57
C ARG A 737 36.90 -17.43 -14.10
N THR A 738 36.96 -18.50 -13.29
CA THR A 738 36.40 -18.56 -11.93
C THR A 738 37.30 -19.38 -10.99
N GLY A 739 37.80 -18.75 -9.94
CA GLY A 739 38.52 -19.39 -8.82
C GLY A 739 38.49 -18.47 -7.60
N ASN A 740 39.07 -18.88 -6.47
CA ASN A 740 39.15 -18.03 -5.26
C ASN A 740 40.58 -18.00 -4.71
N ILE A 741 41.03 -16.86 -4.21
CA ILE A 741 42.13 -16.79 -3.24
C ILE A 741 41.52 -17.13 -1.88
N VAL A 742 42.22 -17.90 -1.06
CA VAL A 742 41.82 -18.18 0.31
C VAL A 742 42.91 -17.69 1.24
N ILE A 743 42.55 -16.85 2.21
CA ILE A 743 43.41 -16.47 3.34
C ILE A 743 42.95 -17.31 4.52
N THR A 744 43.66 -18.39 4.82
CA THR A 744 43.38 -19.26 5.98
C THR A 744 43.97 -18.63 7.23
N LEU A 745 43.13 -18.21 8.17
CA LEU A 745 43.55 -17.74 9.49
C LEU A 745 43.55 -18.93 10.47
N PRO A 746 44.72 -19.43 10.91
CA PRO A 746 44.78 -20.51 11.90
C PRO A 746 44.09 -20.12 13.20
N ALA A 747 43.79 -21.12 14.04
CA ALA A 747 43.32 -20.88 15.40
C ALA A 747 44.30 -19.95 16.15
N ASP A 748 43.75 -19.00 16.90
CA ASP A 748 44.54 -18.02 17.68
C ASP A 748 45.60 -17.27 16.84
N SER A 749 45.23 -16.83 15.63
CA SER A 749 46.12 -16.15 14.69
C SER A 749 45.82 -14.66 14.52
N GLN A 750 46.85 -13.92 14.15
CA GLN A 750 46.78 -12.50 13.86
C GLN A 750 47.77 -12.12 12.75
N VAL A 751 47.26 -11.43 11.72
CA VAL A 751 48.05 -10.93 10.60
C VAL A 751 47.62 -9.52 10.23
N GLU A 752 48.56 -8.71 9.77
CA GLU A 752 48.28 -7.45 9.10
C GLU A 752 48.62 -7.57 7.62
N ILE A 753 47.78 -7.02 6.75
CA ILE A 753 47.94 -7.05 5.30
C ILE A 753 47.74 -5.62 4.79
N GLU A 754 48.75 -5.07 4.15
CA GLU A 754 48.74 -3.70 3.62
C GLU A 754 48.37 -3.69 2.13
N HIS A 755 48.76 -4.71 1.37
CA HIS A 755 48.49 -4.75 -0.08
C HIS A 755 48.18 -6.17 -0.54
N VAL A 756 47.18 -6.30 -1.43
CA VAL A 756 46.99 -7.50 -2.25
C VAL A 756 46.80 -7.08 -3.71
N GLY A 757 47.59 -7.59 -4.66
CA GLY A 757 47.47 -7.16 -6.06
C GLY A 757 47.83 -8.23 -7.07
N ALA A 758 47.16 -8.27 -8.23
CA ALA A 758 47.44 -9.20 -9.32
C ALA A 758 48.42 -8.61 -10.37
N TYR A 759 49.43 -9.40 -10.73
CA TYR A 759 50.51 -9.03 -11.65
C TYR A 759 50.68 -10.10 -12.74
N ALA A 760 50.93 -9.66 -13.97
CA ALA A 760 51.34 -10.52 -15.07
C ALA A 760 52.59 -9.96 -15.76
N ASN A 761 53.55 -10.83 -16.06
CA ASN A 761 54.83 -10.45 -16.68
C ASN A 761 55.61 -9.35 -15.92
N GLY A 762 55.45 -9.27 -14.60
CA GLY A 762 56.11 -8.23 -13.79
C GLY A 762 55.39 -6.88 -13.78
N PHE A 763 54.24 -6.75 -14.45
CA PHE A 763 53.41 -5.56 -14.49
C PHE A 763 52.06 -5.80 -13.78
N PRO A 764 51.54 -4.83 -13.02
CA PRO A 764 50.20 -4.91 -12.46
C PRO A 764 49.16 -5.01 -13.59
N PHE A 765 48.14 -5.87 -13.43
CA PHE A 765 47.01 -5.98 -14.35
C PHE A 765 46.13 -4.72 -14.24
N MET A 766 46.49 -3.64 -14.93
CA MET A 766 45.77 -2.36 -14.82
C MET A 766 44.71 -2.19 -15.94
N PRO A 767 43.50 -1.72 -15.62
CA PRO A 767 42.78 -0.77 -16.46
C PRO A 767 43.46 0.60 -16.34
N SER A 768 43.61 1.30 -17.45
CA SER A 768 44.25 2.62 -17.54
C SER A 768 43.41 3.71 -16.85
N TYR A 769 43.45 3.80 -15.54
CA TYR A 769 42.99 4.98 -14.78
C TYR A 769 44.20 5.85 -14.40
N LYS A 770 44.02 7.17 -14.51
CA LYS A 770 45.07 8.15 -14.82
C LYS A 770 46.10 8.43 -13.72
N GLU A 771 45.98 7.87 -12.51
CA GLU A 771 46.78 8.35 -11.35
C GLU A 771 47.22 7.28 -10.34
N TYR A 772 47.40 6.02 -10.75
CA TYR A 772 48.03 5.02 -9.86
C TYR A 772 49.51 4.81 -10.23
N GLN A 773 50.41 5.34 -9.39
CA GLN A 773 51.85 5.10 -9.45
C GLN A 773 52.27 4.35 -8.18
N PRO A 774 52.85 3.14 -8.25
CA PRO A 774 53.46 2.52 -7.08
C PRO A 774 54.72 3.32 -6.70
N LEU A 775 54.57 4.31 -5.83
CA LEU A 775 55.63 5.19 -5.35
C LEU A 775 56.29 4.57 -4.11
N ILE A 776 57.42 3.88 -4.28
CA ILE A 776 58.27 3.51 -3.14
C ILE A 776 59.07 4.77 -2.73
N ASN A 777 58.50 5.59 -1.84
CA ASN A 777 59.16 6.62 -1.02
C ASN A 777 60.33 7.42 -1.64
N ASN A 778 60.15 7.99 -2.83
CA ASN A 778 61.07 9.02 -3.37
C ASN A 778 60.51 10.43 -3.10
N PRO A 779 61.14 11.25 -2.24
CA PRO A 779 60.67 12.59 -1.91
C PRO A 779 60.88 13.65 -3.01
N LEU A 780 61.53 13.32 -4.13
CA LEU A 780 61.73 14.23 -5.26
C LEU A 780 60.96 13.74 -6.50
N VAL A 781 59.70 14.16 -6.61
CA VAL A 781 59.00 14.24 -7.90
C VAL A 781 59.18 15.68 -8.41
N GLU A 782 60.37 15.97 -8.89
CA GLU A 782 60.57 17.01 -9.90
C GLU A 782 61.13 16.33 -11.14
N ASN A 783 60.68 16.81 -12.30
CA ASN A 783 61.13 16.38 -13.62
C ASN A 783 62.58 15.89 -13.59
N ALA A 784 62.82 14.65 -14.00
CA ALA A 784 64.18 14.19 -14.28
C ALA A 784 64.70 14.92 -15.52
N THR A 785 65.03 16.20 -15.36
CA THR A 785 66.08 16.83 -16.14
C THR A 785 67.39 16.23 -15.63
N ASP A 786 68.07 15.57 -16.57
CA ASP A 786 69.42 15.03 -16.46
C ASP A 786 69.61 13.70 -15.71
N VAL A 787 70.07 12.74 -16.52
CA VAL A 787 70.87 11.53 -16.20
C VAL A 787 70.20 10.45 -15.33
N ASP A 788 69.35 9.62 -15.94
CA ASP A 788 69.14 8.23 -15.49
C ASP A 788 68.64 7.34 -16.64
N SER A 789 69.54 6.64 -17.33
CA SER A 789 69.26 5.28 -17.83
C SER A 789 70.55 4.55 -18.24
N GLY A 790 70.99 3.64 -17.39
CA GLY A 790 71.89 2.55 -17.75
C GLY A 790 71.08 1.27 -17.93
N GLY A 791 70.93 0.77 -19.16
CA GLY A 791 70.24 -0.47 -19.47
C GLY A 791 70.23 -0.80 -20.96
N THR A 792 70.22 -2.09 -21.29
CA THR A 792 70.01 -2.58 -22.66
C THR A 792 68.51 -2.54 -22.96
N PHE A 793 68.10 -1.78 -23.98
CA PHE A 793 66.69 -1.66 -24.35
C PHE A 793 66.30 -2.73 -25.38
N ALA A 794 65.14 -3.37 -25.19
CA ALA A 794 64.61 -4.38 -26.09
C ALA A 794 63.70 -3.74 -27.15
N LYS A 795 63.60 -4.37 -28.32
CA LYS A 795 62.65 -3.96 -29.36
C LYS A 795 61.22 -4.09 -28.81
N GLY A 796 60.49 -2.98 -28.68
CA GLY A 796 59.16 -2.91 -28.07
C GLY A 796 59.07 -2.09 -26.79
N ASP A 797 60.19 -1.63 -26.22
CA ASP A 797 60.17 -0.74 -25.05
C ASP A 797 59.52 0.61 -25.39
N ILE A 798 58.66 1.15 -24.52
CA ILE A 798 58.01 2.45 -24.69
C ILE A 798 58.80 3.52 -23.93
N LEU A 799 59.32 4.52 -24.65
CA LEU A 799 59.96 5.70 -24.06
C LEU A 799 58.89 6.79 -23.88
N ARG A 800 58.70 7.29 -22.65
CA ARG A 800 57.73 8.37 -22.36
C ARG A 800 58.26 9.72 -22.91
N ALA A 801 57.48 10.32 -23.82
CA ALA A 801 57.51 11.70 -24.33
C ALA A 801 58.88 12.42 -24.39
N THR A 802 59.55 12.35 -25.55
CA THR A 802 60.56 13.36 -25.94
C THR A 802 59.90 14.41 -26.85
N ALA A 803 59.94 15.69 -26.46
CA ALA A 803 59.72 16.80 -27.38
C ALA A 803 61.08 17.43 -27.72
N SER A 804 61.40 17.55 -29.00
CA SER A 804 62.61 18.25 -29.44
C SER A 804 62.39 19.75 -29.35
N ILE A 805 63.17 20.43 -28.50
CA ILE A 805 63.21 21.89 -28.47
C ILE A 805 64.35 22.34 -29.37
N ASN A 806 64.03 23.13 -30.40
CA ASN A 806 65.04 23.83 -31.17
C ASN A 806 64.79 25.33 -31.03
N ALA A 807 65.79 26.07 -30.53
CA ALA A 807 65.72 27.51 -30.27
C ALA A 807 64.53 27.99 -29.39
N GLY A 808 64.13 27.19 -28.39
CA GLY A 808 63.19 27.64 -27.34
C GLY A 808 61.70 27.53 -27.68
N ALA A 809 61.31 26.88 -28.79
CA ALA A 809 59.92 26.55 -29.08
C ALA A 809 59.71 25.04 -29.26
N ILE A 810 58.55 24.55 -28.80
CA ILE A 810 58.12 23.15 -29.01
C ILE A 810 57.81 22.98 -30.49
N THR A 811 58.54 22.11 -31.19
CA THR A 811 58.22 21.73 -32.57
C THR A 811 57.96 20.22 -32.63
N GLY A 812 56.71 19.83 -32.91
CA GLY A 812 56.27 18.45 -33.10
C GLY A 812 55.24 17.96 -32.06
N SER A 813 54.37 17.04 -32.49
CA SER A 813 53.39 16.38 -31.63
C SER A 813 54.08 15.39 -30.69
N VAL A 814 53.75 15.46 -29.40
CA VAL A 814 54.20 14.51 -28.38
C VAL A 814 53.51 13.16 -28.63
N GLY A 815 54.29 12.14 -28.96
CA GLY A 815 53.82 10.76 -29.09
C GLY A 815 54.81 9.80 -28.43
N ASP A 816 54.26 8.73 -27.86
CA ASP A 816 55.05 7.61 -27.31
C ASP A 816 55.84 6.95 -28.44
N ASN A 817 57.18 6.92 -28.33
CA ASN A 817 58.02 6.24 -29.30
C ASN A 817 58.39 4.85 -28.78
N VAL A 818 58.09 3.83 -29.58
CA VAL A 818 58.47 2.43 -29.34
C VAL A 818 59.89 2.20 -29.85
N VAL A 819 60.75 1.56 -29.05
CA VAL A 819 62.10 1.16 -29.46
C VAL A 819 62.01 0.12 -30.58
N LEU A 820 62.37 0.51 -31.80
CA LEU A 820 62.24 -0.34 -32.99
C LEU A 820 63.45 -1.27 -33.23
N THR A 821 64.57 -1.02 -32.54
CA THR A 821 65.83 -1.77 -32.67
C THR A 821 66.55 -1.87 -31.32
N GLN A 822 67.02 -3.07 -30.94
CA GLN A 822 67.71 -3.35 -29.67
C GLN A 822 69.10 -2.70 -29.60
N GLY A 823 69.46 -2.06 -28.48
CA GLY A 823 70.78 -1.41 -28.31
C GLY A 823 71.14 -0.98 -26.88
N VAL A 824 72.43 -0.70 -26.63
CA VAL A 824 73.01 -0.22 -25.36
C VAL A 824 73.43 1.25 -25.51
N TYR A 825 73.00 2.12 -24.60
CA TYR A 825 73.59 3.45 -24.38
C TYR A 825 74.42 3.46 -23.08
N SER A 826 75.55 4.18 -23.06
CA SER A 826 76.44 4.37 -21.88
C SER A 826 75.89 5.49 -20.96
N SER A 827 75.89 5.44 -19.63
CA SER A 827 76.99 5.15 -18.69
C SER A 827 76.50 4.83 -17.27
N ARG A 828 77.34 4.13 -16.47
CA ARG A 828 77.25 4.03 -15.00
C ARG A 828 77.46 5.40 -14.36
N HIS A 829 76.68 5.75 -13.32
CA HIS A 829 77.02 6.88 -12.45
C HIS A 829 78.23 6.52 -11.59
N ASN A 830 79.34 7.26 -11.73
CA ASN A 830 80.50 7.19 -10.82
C ASN A 830 80.35 8.30 -9.77
N GLY A 831 80.14 7.93 -8.50
CA GLY A 831 80.21 8.91 -7.40
C GLY A 831 80.26 8.24 -6.04
N THR A 832 81.26 8.56 -5.23
CA THR A 832 81.36 8.12 -3.83
C THR A 832 80.76 9.20 -2.94
N ALA A 833 79.77 8.84 -2.10
CA ALA A 833 79.13 9.78 -1.19
C ALA A 833 79.54 9.47 0.26
N ALA A 834 80.25 10.40 0.89
CA ALA A 834 80.61 10.32 2.30
C ALA A 834 79.51 10.92 3.16
N VAL A 835 79.08 10.17 4.17
CA VAL A 835 77.97 10.56 5.05
C VAL A 835 78.33 10.30 6.51
N THR A 836 77.91 11.20 7.39
CA THR A 836 78.13 11.10 8.83
C THR A 836 76.94 10.39 9.49
N LEU A 837 77.21 9.35 10.28
CA LEU A 837 76.17 8.62 11.01
C LEU A 837 75.69 9.38 12.25
N ALA A 838 74.38 9.34 12.51
CA ALA A 838 73.81 9.78 13.78
C ALA A 838 74.18 8.78 14.91
N SER A 839 73.95 9.15 16.17
CA SER A 839 74.37 8.41 17.38
C SER A 839 73.70 7.03 17.61
N GLY A 840 73.07 6.45 16.58
CA GLY A 840 72.41 5.15 16.63
C GLY A 840 73.09 4.11 15.74
N VAL A 841 73.13 2.86 16.20
CA VAL A 841 73.61 1.71 15.40
C VAL A 841 72.71 1.57 14.17
N ASN A 842 73.30 1.37 12.99
CA ASN A 842 72.59 1.13 11.73
C ASN A 842 71.72 2.28 11.17
N ILE A 843 71.80 3.50 11.72
CA ILE A 843 71.04 4.67 11.22
C ILE A 843 71.99 5.66 10.56
N VAL A 844 71.71 6.03 9.30
CA VAL A 844 72.52 6.97 8.52
C VAL A 844 71.70 8.18 8.07
N ASP A 845 72.19 9.38 8.34
CA ASP A 845 71.58 10.63 7.88
C ASP A 845 72.01 10.97 6.44
N VAL A 846 71.16 10.70 5.45
CA VAL A 846 71.42 10.99 4.03
C VAL A 846 71.07 12.42 3.60
N SER A 847 70.86 13.36 4.55
CA SER A 847 70.44 14.73 4.28
C SER A 847 71.41 15.50 3.38
N GLY A 848 72.71 15.18 3.47
CA GLY A 848 73.77 15.83 2.70
C GLY A 848 73.94 15.35 1.26
N THR A 849 73.15 14.37 0.78
CA THR A 849 73.43 13.68 -0.49
C THR A 849 72.17 13.41 -1.32
N ASP A 850 71.98 14.12 -2.43
CA ASP A 850 70.76 14.00 -3.25
C ASP A 850 70.56 12.61 -3.87
N THR A 851 71.63 11.90 -4.17
CA THR A 851 71.56 10.54 -4.71
C THR A 851 71.07 9.53 -3.66
N LEU A 852 71.51 9.65 -2.40
CA LEU A 852 71.12 8.70 -1.34
C LEU A 852 69.75 9.02 -0.74
N LYS A 853 69.27 10.27 -0.84
CA LYS A 853 67.87 10.65 -0.53
C LYS A 853 66.86 9.85 -1.35
N ARG A 854 67.26 9.40 -2.55
CA ARG A 854 66.42 8.62 -3.46
C ARG A 854 66.28 7.15 -3.05
N LEU A 855 67.04 6.64 -2.06
CA LEU A 855 66.99 5.24 -1.64
C LEU A 855 65.65 4.90 -0.96
N GLY A 856 64.88 4.00 -1.56
CA GLY A 856 63.64 3.47 -1.00
C GLY A 856 63.87 2.33 0.01
N ILE A 857 62.87 2.03 0.83
CA ILE A 857 62.89 0.85 1.72
C ILE A 857 62.91 -0.41 0.86
N GLY A 858 63.83 -1.33 1.16
CA GLY A 858 64.14 -2.52 0.37
C GLY A 858 65.30 -2.34 -0.61
N ALA A 859 65.88 -1.14 -0.73
CA ALA A 859 67.05 -0.92 -1.57
C ALA A 859 68.29 -1.62 -0.98
N TYR A 860 69.03 -2.32 -1.83
CA TYR A 860 70.35 -2.85 -1.47
C TYR A 860 71.40 -1.79 -1.73
N VAL A 861 72.31 -1.63 -0.78
CA VAL A 861 73.46 -0.74 -0.89
C VAL A 861 74.69 -1.41 -0.30
N GLU A 862 75.87 -1.05 -0.82
CA GLU A 862 77.13 -1.42 -0.19
C GLU A 862 77.67 -0.20 0.57
N ILE A 863 77.94 -0.39 1.86
CA ILE A 863 78.47 0.65 2.73
C ILE A 863 79.87 0.23 3.17
N GLN A 864 80.83 1.11 2.94
CA GLN A 864 82.19 0.97 3.39
C GLN A 864 82.41 1.75 4.70
N GLN A 865 82.89 1.06 5.73
CA GLN A 865 83.29 1.65 7.00
C GLN A 865 84.62 1.04 7.44
N ASN A 866 85.59 1.86 7.88
CA ASN A 866 86.94 1.42 8.26
C ASN A 866 87.62 0.56 7.18
N SER A 867 87.41 0.90 5.90
CA SER A 867 87.91 0.14 4.73
C SER A 867 87.29 -1.25 4.50
N VAL A 868 86.26 -1.63 5.26
CA VAL A 868 85.50 -2.87 5.06
C VAL A 868 84.18 -2.55 4.38
N LYS A 869 83.89 -3.23 3.27
CA LYS A 869 82.65 -3.13 2.50
C LYS A 869 81.69 -4.23 2.94
N ASN A 870 80.49 -3.85 3.36
CA ASN A 870 79.42 -4.78 3.68
C ASN A 870 78.15 -4.40 2.91
N LYS A 871 77.35 -5.42 2.59
CA LYS A 871 76.05 -5.24 1.94
C LYS A 871 74.98 -5.02 3.00
N TYR A 872 74.14 -4.03 2.75
CA TYR A 872 73.04 -3.64 3.60
C TYR A 872 71.77 -3.50 2.78
N ILE A 873 70.64 -3.72 3.43
CA ILE A 873 69.31 -3.40 2.91
C ILE A 873 68.73 -2.25 3.72
N VAL A 874 68.10 -1.28 3.05
CA VAL A 874 67.35 -0.22 3.72
C VAL A 874 66.07 -0.83 4.31
N VAL A 875 65.91 -0.81 5.63
CA VAL A 875 64.78 -1.44 6.34
C VAL A 875 63.81 -0.42 6.95
N GLY A 876 64.18 0.86 6.95
CA GLY A 876 63.33 1.90 7.53
C GLY A 876 63.80 3.31 7.21
N ARG A 877 62.91 4.27 7.47
CA ARG A 877 63.20 5.71 7.44
C ARG A 877 62.60 6.33 8.70
N SER A 878 63.31 7.26 9.32
CA SER A 878 62.79 7.97 10.50
C SER A 878 61.88 9.12 10.08
N TYR A 879 60.94 9.50 10.94
CA TYR A 879 59.99 10.59 10.71
C TYR A 879 59.96 11.52 11.92
N ILE A 880 59.79 12.81 11.67
CA ILE A 880 59.60 13.84 12.71
C ILE A 880 58.45 14.73 12.22
N ASN A 881 57.43 14.94 13.05
CA ASN A 881 56.27 15.81 12.74
C ASN A 881 55.59 15.52 11.39
N ASP A 882 55.36 14.24 11.07
CA ASP A 882 54.73 13.78 9.82
C ASP A 882 55.51 14.09 8.53
N GLU A 883 56.76 14.56 8.63
CA GLU A 883 57.68 14.74 7.51
C GLU A 883 58.75 13.64 7.47
N PHE A 884 59.11 13.22 6.25
CA PHE A 884 60.22 12.29 6.03
C PHE A 884 61.51 12.92 6.53
N THR A 885 62.19 12.27 7.47
CA THR A 885 63.58 12.64 7.76
C THR A 885 64.51 11.95 6.77
N TYR A 886 65.72 12.49 6.67
CA TYR A 886 66.78 11.89 5.88
C TYR A 886 67.52 10.78 6.63
N ASN A 887 67.04 10.31 7.78
CA ASN A 887 67.64 9.19 8.50
C ASN A 887 67.11 7.86 7.96
N LEU A 888 67.97 7.08 7.30
CA LEU A 888 67.67 5.73 6.83
C LEU A 888 68.21 4.69 7.81
N THR A 889 67.43 3.65 8.06
CA THR A 889 67.83 2.49 8.88
C THR A 889 68.24 1.35 7.97
N PHE A 890 69.37 0.71 8.26
CA PHE A 890 69.94 -0.36 7.47
C PHE A 890 69.97 -1.68 8.25
N ALA A 891 69.78 -2.80 7.56
CA ALA A 891 70.05 -4.12 8.11
C ALA A 891 71.14 -4.82 7.30
N GLY A 892 72.03 -5.51 7.98
CA GLY A 892 73.13 -6.26 7.38
C GLY A 892 73.76 -7.20 8.40
N ASN A 893 74.65 -8.08 7.94
CA ASN A 893 75.32 -9.07 8.79
C ASN A 893 76.29 -8.46 9.81
N VAL A 894 76.64 -7.18 9.62
CA VAL A 894 77.56 -6.43 10.48
C VAL A 894 76.85 -5.13 10.87
N SER A 895 76.98 -4.70 12.12
CA SER A 895 76.41 -3.43 12.55
C SER A 895 77.24 -2.23 12.08
N ILE A 896 76.57 -1.18 11.61
CA ILE A 896 77.18 0.11 11.29
C ILE A 896 77.34 0.91 12.59
N SER A 897 78.58 1.25 12.93
CA SER A 897 78.93 1.99 14.17
C SER A 897 79.00 3.49 13.91
N ALA A 898 78.74 4.36 14.89
CA ALA A 898 78.80 5.82 14.70
C ALA A 898 80.15 6.31 14.11
N GLY A 899 80.10 7.23 13.13
CA GLY A 899 81.27 7.73 12.42
C GLY A 899 81.02 8.00 10.93
N ASN A 900 82.09 8.18 10.15
CA ASN A 900 82.00 8.39 8.71
C ASN A 900 81.80 7.06 7.99
N VAL A 901 80.83 7.02 7.08
CA VAL A 901 80.61 5.90 6.15
C VAL A 901 80.67 6.39 4.72
N LEU A 902 81.07 5.49 3.84
CA LEU A 902 81.19 5.74 2.42
C LEU A 902 80.22 4.82 1.68
N PHE A 903 79.24 5.39 0.98
CA PHE A 903 78.32 4.62 0.15
C PHE A 903 78.96 4.33 -1.20
N ASP A 904 79.01 3.06 -1.57
CA ASP A 904 79.36 2.66 -2.93
C ASP A 904 78.08 2.68 -3.79
N THR A 905 77.93 3.76 -4.55
CA THR A 905 76.78 3.96 -5.44
C THR A 905 76.76 2.96 -6.60
N ASN A 906 77.86 2.23 -6.86
CA ASN A 906 77.91 1.16 -7.88
C ASN A 906 77.03 -0.05 -7.53
N TYR A 907 76.65 -0.20 -6.26
CA TYR A 907 75.83 -1.30 -5.76
C TYR A 907 74.44 -0.88 -5.27
N MET A 908 74.00 0.35 -5.59
CA MET A 908 72.65 0.79 -5.25
C MET A 908 71.62 0.14 -6.19
N GLN A 909 70.87 -0.81 -5.66
CA GLN A 909 69.73 -1.41 -6.36
C GLN A 909 68.46 -1.03 -5.63
N GLN A 910 67.61 -0.25 -6.29
CA GLN A 910 66.24 -0.02 -5.81
C GLN A 910 65.47 -1.35 -5.84
N PRO A 911 64.51 -1.56 -4.92
CA PRO A 911 63.56 -2.65 -5.01
C PRO A 911 62.64 -2.34 -6.18
N THR A 912 63.10 -2.67 -7.38
CA THR A 912 62.24 -2.64 -8.54
C THR A 912 61.33 -3.87 -8.44
N PHE A 913 60.03 -3.70 -8.65
CA PHE A 913 59.10 -4.82 -8.88
C PHE A 913 59.59 -5.76 -10.02
N ARG A 914 60.62 -5.37 -10.80
CA ARG A 914 61.45 -6.24 -11.65
C ARG A 914 62.13 -7.40 -10.91
N ALA A 915 62.16 -7.48 -9.58
CA ALA A 915 62.56 -8.69 -8.87
C ALA A 915 61.64 -9.90 -9.20
N LEU A 916 60.41 -9.66 -9.65
CA LEU A 916 59.54 -10.69 -10.27
C LEU A 916 60.18 -11.32 -11.52
N GLN A 917 61.08 -10.60 -12.18
CA GLN A 917 61.88 -11.02 -13.33
C GLN A 917 63.18 -11.72 -12.89
N TYR A 918 63.77 -11.39 -11.73
CA TYR A 918 64.95 -12.11 -11.21
C TYR A 918 64.63 -13.57 -10.84
N PHE A 919 63.40 -13.84 -10.40
CA PHE A 919 62.92 -15.21 -10.25
C PHE A 919 62.61 -15.92 -11.58
N GLN A 920 62.59 -15.24 -12.75
CA GLN A 920 62.64 -15.94 -14.06
C GLN A 920 63.92 -16.79 -14.19
N ASN A 921 64.94 -16.57 -13.35
CA ASN A 921 66.18 -17.33 -13.39
C ASN A 921 66.20 -18.60 -12.51
N ASN A 922 65.15 -18.87 -11.72
CA ASN A 922 65.06 -20.13 -10.93
C ASN A 922 64.07 -21.14 -11.50
N TYR A 923 63.33 -20.81 -12.57
CA TYR A 923 62.46 -21.76 -13.25
C TYR A 923 62.73 -21.73 -14.75
N ILE A 924 62.72 -22.90 -15.38
CA ILE A 924 62.93 -23.00 -16.82
C ILE A 924 61.55 -23.00 -17.47
N SER A 925 61.27 -22.02 -18.32
CA SER A 925 59.98 -21.90 -19.01
C SER A 925 60.12 -21.96 -20.52
N ARG A 926 59.13 -22.57 -21.19
CA ARG A 926 59.09 -22.67 -22.65
C ARG A 926 57.68 -22.50 -23.17
N LYS A 927 57.52 -21.59 -24.14
CA LYS A 927 56.30 -21.47 -24.95
C LYS A 927 56.46 -22.28 -26.21
N LEU A 928 55.46 -23.10 -26.51
CA LEU A 928 55.46 -23.98 -27.68
C LEU A 928 54.15 -23.84 -28.43
N SER A 929 54.25 -23.74 -29.76
CA SER A 929 53.08 -23.93 -30.59
C SER A 929 52.55 -25.36 -30.41
N TYR A 930 51.26 -25.45 -30.15
CA TYR A 930 50.49 -26.68 -30.04
C TYR A 930 49.23 -26.61 -30.88
N ALA A 931 49.36 -25.97 -32.04
CA ALA A 931 48.31 -25.79 -33.02
C ALA A 931 48.05 -27.07 -33.82
N GLY A 932 46.78 -27.35 -34.12
CA GLY A 932 46.38 -28.41 -35.06
C GLY A 932 46.67 -29.85 -34.62
N VAL A 933 46.91 -30.09 -33.33
CA VAL A 933 47.09 -31.42 -32.77
C VAL A 933 45.74 -32.10 -32.61
N SER A 934 45.57 -33.26 -33.24
CA SER A 934 44.37 -34.08 -33.08
C SER A 934 44.56 -35.07 -31.92
N ILE A 935 43.68 -35.00 -30.92
CA ILE A 935 43.62 -35.91 -29.79
C ILE A 935 42.38 -36.80 -29.97
N PRO A 936 42.56 -38.11 -30.19
CA PRO A 936 41.44 -39.04 -30.38
C PRO A 936 40.47 -39.05 -29.20
N ALA A 937 39.20 -39.39 -29.46
CA ALA A 937 38.18 -39.55 -28.43
C ALA A 937 38.66 -40.44 -27.27
N ASN A 938 38.37 -40.05 -26.02
CA ASN A 938 38.70 -40.80 -24.80
C ASN A 938 40.17 -41.29 -24.72
N SER A 939 41.13 -40.50 -25.17
CA SER A 939 42.55 -40.88 -25.25
C SER A 939 43.47 -39.85 -24.60
N ILE A 940 44.73 -40.25 -24.37
CA ILE A 940 45.81 -39.37 -23.91
C ILE A 940 46.90 -39.38 -24.99
N VAL A 941 47.30 -38.19 -25.44
CA VAL A 941 48.44 -38.00 -26.34
C VAL A 941 49.54 -37.29 -25.57
N SER A 942 50.77 -37.82 -25.62
CA SER A 942 51.93 -37.23 -24.96
C SER A 942 52.92 -36.65 -25.97
N ARG A 943 53.62 -35.57 -25.60
CA ARG A 943 54.67 -34.94 -26.39
C ARG A 943 55.90 -34.67 -25.52
N ASN A 944 57.04 -35.21 -25.93
CA ASN A 944 58.32 -34.96 -25.26
C ASN A 944 58.93 -33.64 -25.73
N ILE A 945 59.49 -32.89 -24.81
CA ILE A 945 60.05 -31.56 -25.01
C ILE A 945 61.38 -31.51 -24.28
N VAL A 946 62.43 -31.20 -25.03
CA VAL A 946 63.77 -31.01 -24.47
C VAL A 946 63.85 -29.62 -23.86
N LEU A 947 64.21 -29.51 -22.59
CA LEU A 947 64.36 -28.24 -21.89
C LEU A 947 65.64 -28.30 -21.04
N SER A 948 66.71 -27.66 -21.50
CA SER A 948 68.02 -27.76 -20.84
C SER A 948 68.04 -27.08 -19.47
N GLY A 949 68.58 -27.77 -18.47
CA GLY A 949 68.70 -27.37 -17.07
C GLY A 949 67.72 -28.06 -16.11
N VAL A 950 66.85 -28.95 -16.61
CA VAL A 950 65.77 -29.60 -15.84
C VAL A 950 66.25 -30.92 -15.20
N LYS A 951 65.92 -31.14 -13.91
CA LYS A 951 66.30 -32.32 -13.12
C LYS A 951 65.08 -33.16 -12.70
N MET A 952 65.32 -34.44 -12.43
CA MET A 952 64.29 -35.47 -12.11
C MET A 952 63.42 -35.24 -10.85
N ALA A 953 63.64 -34.15 -10.11
CA ALA A 953 62.83 -33.77 -8.94
C ALA A 953 62.07 -32.44 -9.15
N ASP A 954 62.30 -31.78 -10.28
CA ASP A 954 61.69 -30.48 -10.55
C ASP A 954 60.20 -30.66 -10.89
N THR A 955 59.38 -29.70 -10.47
CA THR A 955 57.93 -29.77 -10.69
C THR A 955 57.57 -29.11 -12.02
N ALA A 956 57.01 -29.88 -12.97
CA ALA A 956 56.57 -29.36 -14.26
C ALA A 956 55.08 -28.98 -14.24
N LEU A 957 54.77 -27.77 -14.69
CA LEU A 957 53.42 -27.23 -14.88
C LEU A 957 53.20 -26.93 -16.36
N ALA A 958 52.03 -27.27 -16.89
CA ALA A 958 51.63 -26.94 -18.25
C ALA A 958 50.27 -26.22 -18.27
N ALA A 959 50.17 -25.17 -19.07
CA ALA A 959 48.94 -24.41 -19.28
C ALA A 959 48.80 -24.00 -20.74
N THR A 960 47.58 -23.79 -21.22
CA THR A 960 47.32 -23.49 -22.64
C THR A 960 46.70 -22.14 -22.84
N SER A 961 46.97 -21.52 -23.99
CA SER A 961 46.28 -20.32 -24.47
C SER A 961 45.85 -20.54 -25.92
N PRO A 962 44.56 -20.48 -26.27
CA PRO A 962 43.42 -20.30 -25.36
C PRO A 962 43.21 -21.49 -24.39
N SER A 963 42.39 -21.29 -23.35
CA SER A 963 42.06 -22.33 -22.36
C SER A 963 41.48 -23.56 -23.05
N LEU A 964 41.89 -24.75 -22.60
CA LEU A 964 41.14 -25.97 -22.89
C LEU A 964 39.74 -25.81 -22.28
N GLY A 965 38.69 -26.05 -23.06
CA GLY A 965 37.32 -26.07 -22.54
C GLY A 965 37.12 -27.23 -21.57
N THR A 966 35.87 -27.46 -21.15
CA THR A 966 35.50 -28.55 -20.21
C THR A 966 35.63 -29.97 -20.79
N SER A 967 36.40 -30.15 -21.86
CA SER A 967 36.41 -31.35 -22.70
C SER A 967 37.80 -31.99 -22.80
N SER A 968 38.85 -31.32 -22.30
CA SER A 968 40.23 -31.80 -22.38
C SER A 968 41.04 -31.43 -21.14
N ARG A 969 42.13 -32.16 -20.87
CA ARG A 969 43.10 -31.88 -19.80
C ARG A 969 44.52 -31.82 -20.34
N ILE A 970 45.36 -31.00 -19.73
CA ILE A 970 46.79 -30.96 -20.04
C ILE A 970 47.64 -30.89 -18.77
N TRP A 971 48.73 -31.65 -18.72
CA TRP A 971 49.72 -31.57 -17.65
C TRP A 971 51.12 -31.89 -18.18
N ALA A 972 52.15 -31.64 -17.37
CA ALA A 972 53.53 -31.95 -17.71
C ALA A 972 54.22 -32.68 -16.56
N GLU A 973 55.18 -33.54 -16.90
CA GLU A 973 56.03 -34.26 -15.96
C GLU A 973 57.48 -34.22 -16.46
N VAL A 974 58.43 -34.08 -15.54
CA VAL A 974 59.85 -34.27 -15.87
C VAL A 974 60.10 -35.76 -15.93
N THR A 975 60.42 -36.28 -17.12
CA THR A 975 60.56 -37.72 -17.36
C THR A 975 62.01 -38.16 -17.52
N ALA A 976 62.93 -37.23 -17.78
CA ALA A 976 64.38 -37.44 -17.77
C ALA A 976 65.12 -36.10 -17.57
N LEU A 977 66.44 -36.15 -17.35
CA LEU A 977 67.29 -34.96 -17.36
C LEU A 977 67.08 -34.19 -18.68
N ASP A 978 66.85 -32.89 -18.57
CA ASP A 978 66.57 -31.99 -19.70
C ASP A 978 65.34 -32.38 -20.54
N GLN A 979 64.41 -33.20 -20.01
CA GLN A 979 63.24 -33.68 -20.76
C GLN A 979 61.94 -33.62 -19.96
N ILE A 980 60.93 -33.01 -20.57
CA ILE A 980 59.57 -32.89 -20.05
C ILE A 980 58.61 -33.59 -20.99
N THR A 981 57.71 -34.39 -20.47
CA THR A 981 56.59 -34.97 -21.23
C THR A 981 55.33 -34.20 -20.89
N VAL A 982 54.71 -33.59 -21.92
CA VAL A 982 53.39 -32.97 -21.80
C VAL A 982 52.33 -33.96 -22.26
N TYR A 983 51.33 -34.20 -21.42
CA TYR A 983 50.21 -35.07 -21.70
C TYR A 983 48.97 -34.23 -21.98
N HIS A 984 48.22 -34.59 -23.03
CA HIS A 984 46.93 -34.00 -23.36
C HIS A 984 45.88 -35.12 -23.45
N GLN A 985 44.92 -35.09 -22.54
CA GLN A 985 43.81 -36.02 -22.48
C GLN A 985 42.56 -35.42 -23.13
N ASN A 986 41.94 -36.15 -24.04
CA ASN A 986 40.60 -35.86 -24.54
C ASN A 986 39.58 -36.73 -23.79
N LEU A 987 38.59 -36.09 -23.18
CA LEU A 987 37.54 -36.73 -22.37
C LEU A 987 36.20 -36.86 -23.09
N THR A 988 36.15 -36.50 -24.37
CA THR A 988 34.94 -36.55 -25.19
C THR A 988 34.90 -37.79 -26.08
N GLY A 989 33.68 -38.18 -26.48
CA GLY A 989 33.44 -39.26 -27.45
C GLY A 989 33.81 -38.93 -28.90
N SER A 990 34.39 -37.76 -29.14
CA SER A 990 34.80 -37.25 -30.46
C SER A 990 36.25 -36.81 -30.44
N ASN A 991 36.95 -36.85 -31.58
CA ASN A 991 38.30 -36.30 -31.67
C ASN A 991 38.29 -34.79 -31.42
N ILE A 992 39.28 -34.28 -30.69
CA ILE A 992 39.49 -32.85 -30.47
C ILE A 992 40.68 -32.42 -31.31
N THR A 993 40.54 -31.33 -32.07
CA THR A 993 41.65 -30.70 -32.78
C THR A 993 41.94 -29.36 -32.12
N THR A 994 43.19 -29.14 -31.73
CA THR A 994 43.57 -27.88 -31.07
C THR A 994 43.49 -26.68 -32.02
N PRO A 995 43.07 -25.50 -31.54
CA PRO A 995 43.02 -24.27 -32.32
C PRO A 995 44.36 -23.94 -32.99
N VAL A 996 44.30 -23.26 -34.14
CA VAL A 996 45.47 -22.92 -34.98
C VAL A 996 46.45 -21.96 -34.31
N ASP A 997 46.01 -21.26 -33.27
CA ASP A 997 46.75 -20.31 -32.46
C ASP A 997 47.10 -20.85 -31.07
N MET A 998 46.83 -22.13 -30.81
CA MET A 998 47.02 -22.69 -29.48
C MET A 998 48.50 -22.82 -29.09
N ILE A 999 48.83 -22.27 -27.93
CA ILE A 999 50.17 -22.30 -27.33
C ILE A 999 50.11 -23.08 -26.03
N ILE A 1000 51.11 -23.94 -25.78
CA ILE A 1000 51.38 -24.50 -24.44
C ILE A 1000 52.49 -23.68 -23.80
N ASN A 1001 52.24 -23.21 -22.59
CA ASN A 1001 53.24 -22.66 -21.69
C ASN A 1001 53.65 -23.74 -20.69
N ILE A 1002 54.94 -24.04 -20.63
CA ILE A 1002 55.51 -25.00 -19.69
C ILE A 1002 56.41 -24.26 -18.74
N LYS A 1003 56.29 -24.56 -17.45
CA LYS A 1003 57.13 -24.02 -16.38
C LYS A 1003 57.66 -25.18 -15.55
N VAL A 1004 58.96 -25.19 -15.29
CA VAL A 1004 59.61 -26.16 -14.40
C VAL A 1004 60.18 -25.40 -13.20
N VAL A 1005 59.70 -25.74 -12.00
CA VAL A 1005 60.08 -25.15 -10.71
C VAL A 1005 61.04 -26.06 -9.98
#